data_AF-A0A523V9S8-F1
#
_entry.id   AF-A0A523V9S8-F1
#
_cell.length_a   1.000
_cell.length_b   1.000
_cell.length_c   1.000
_cell.angle_alpha   90.00
_cell.angle_beta   90.00
_cell.angle_gamma   90.00
#
_symmetry.space_group_name_H-M   'P 1'
#
loop_
_entity.id
_entity.type
_entity.pdbx_description
1 polymer ?
#
loop_
_entity_poly.entity_id
_entity_poly.type
_entity_poly.pdbx_seq_one_letter_code
_entity_poly.pdbx_strand_id
1 'polypeptide(L)'
;MLRGKGLWAYRDWELDRAIRFAPQMGATHLLYKAGHGPEYLPGMPGAVAKITEAGLVPLAWTALYLDDPQAEAEVVVRAFQDGFQGLVFDTEVAQCRNRFEEAARLGEHLRAARVNPARLYNCSYPNISHHRDLPYDRMNAFCKGGLMPMSYGTFYARGSPVPPEQQAERVIDELTYSHYEYWCNRWGYSPPLYPVLAPYHDAAGKERMSPEEFQVWLDRLAAHRPTFFSVFTAAVINDDLLPLIYTSPLGQPAAAPSPKAQVEVVTPDGSALNVRPTPSVEYRPIARVALRAVLQALEPKLKVIAKAGQEGEWIHIRTPEGIDGYVAAWYVRFKEQEAPATKLHVIAFSPQTGVVPVRPGPVAFLPPIARVADRVVLEVLEPPEVARAKLTTDNQWLRVRTDRGLRGFVSSGDVRPHQTLAPVSLRVIVDPAEGVQTDLRPSPSDAHPAIGTLDAGSLLEGLGKADDVTAKIGREGEWIRVRSGDGAQGYVAAWHVRLIEPPGTKITGVVVFRPDRRQSDIYPYPYPRVFSRVASVRDGTLLETLEPEEQVRAKAGRQRCWLRVRVPEGKEGYIHALYAHIREERLSPPPLPSQARPKPTIPVEVIGPESALVPIRRAPDGGELTVATVAPSAVLQALEPKDFVLDQVGHRGKWLRVRTPDSVEGYIHAESLRLLELPPADSVSHVAVRSIRGLNVRGTPGTSDPPIWRVPDGTVLDVREDTGGVKEKLGKDRWIQVGTPSLHDGFVNALYVQAKQFEDDRKPVEDASLPRGECAWTYGIHASDSDEADFRFLFEGTNKTGWVLFTRSLGANREICIDHDYTAWSEHGYGVIVRLNHGYGDVGTLPVRSKYGDFAHCCGSYAANSKGCHIYIIGNEQNNVREHPPGSPIHPEAYAEAFNLTRAHIKEAQPEAIVVPGAVDPYFGLAWSPGGPRYSPLDYFTTMLNHIDDLDGICLHTYTHWMDVALITARTLFADQFLQPGTPKEHYYDFLSYRTFAEAIPERWRDRPIYITEANHWLALERPPRNERESKLAGWVNKDKGWVRAAYAEIDRWNQTPHAQQIHCLLLYRWSHDDWAIENKRNIHKDFRKAVAHDYRWRA
;
A
#
# COMPACT_ATOMS: atom_id res chain seq x y z
N MET A 1 -10.79 -26.35 7.90
CA MET A 1 -10.11 -25.29 8.68
C MET A 1 -10.01 -25.76 10.12
N LEU A 2 -8.79 -25.84 10.67
CA LEU A 2 -8.56 -26.25 12.06
C LEU A 2 -8.93 -25.14 13.03
N ARG A 3 -9.32 -25.53 14.26
CA ARG A 3 -9.67 -24.63 15.36
C ARG A 3 -9.21 -25.22 16.70
N GLY A 4 -8.69 -24.37 17.57
CA GLY A 4 -8.21 -24.80 18.88
C GLY A 4 -6.70 -24.94 18.93
N LYS A 5 -6.19 -25.86 19.74
CA LYS A 5 -4.74 -26.08 19.91
C LYS A 5 -4.39 -27.53 19.58
N GLY A 6 -3.19 -27.74 19.06
CA GLY A 6 -2.65 -29.06 18.73
C GLY A 6 -1.47 -29.45 19.60
N LEU A 7 -1.31 -30.73 19.86
CA LEU A 7 -0.11 -31.29 20.49
C LEU A 7 0.46 -32.42 19.62
N TRP A 8 1.75 -32.36 19.32
CA TRP A 8 2.43 -33.37 18.52
C TRP A 8 3.05 -34.47 19.41
N ALA A 9 2.94 -35.71 18.96
CA ALA A 9 3.56 -36.89 19.55
C ALA A 9 4.05 -37.84 18.46
N TYR A 10 5.15 -38.55 18.71
CA TYR A 10 5.70 -39.43 17.69
C TYR A 10 6.23 -40.78 18.17
N ARG A 11 6.42 -40.94 19.48
CA ARG A 11 6.83 -42.21 20.10
C ARG A 11 5.64 -42.83 20.81
N ASP A 12 5.63 -44.16 20.95
CA ASP A 12 4.52 -44.87 21.62
C ASP A 12 4.27 -44.36 23.04
N TRP A 13 5.34 -44.12 23.80
CA TRP A 13 5.23 -43.56 25.16
C TRP A 13 4.80 -42.08 25.18
N GLU A 14 5.04 -41.34 24.09
CA GLU A 14 4.60 -39.93 23.99
C GLU A 14 3.09 -39.84 23.81
N LEU A 15 2.43 -40.86 23.23
CA LEU A 15 0.99 -40.85 23.02
C LEU A 15 0.23 -40.72 24.35
N ASP A 16 0.56 -41.57 25.34
CA ASP A 16 -0.10 -41.54 26.64
C ASP A 16 0.24 -40.25 27.41
N ARG A 17 1.44 -39.67 27.20
CA ARG A 17 1.80 -38.36 27.74
C ARG A 17 1.00 -37.23 27.09
N ALA A 18 0.86 -37.26 25.77
CA ALA A 18 0.13 -36.26 25.01
C ALA A 18 -1.37 -36.25 25.36
N ILE A 19 -1.98 -37.43 25.51
CA ILE A 19 -3.37 -37.59 25.96
C ILE A 19 -3.58 -36.94 27.34
N ARG A 20 -2.60 -37.10 28.25
CA ARG A 20 -2.64 -36.50 29.59
C ARG A 20 -2.46 -34.98 29.57
N PHE A 21 -1.62 -34.46 28.68
CA PHE A 21 -1.29 -33.03 28.59
C PHE A 21 -2.34 -32.23 27.83
N ALA A 22 -2.96 -32.82 26.80
CA ALA A 22 -3.88 -32.11 25.92
C ALA A 22 -5.00 -31.36 26.65
N PRO A 23 -5.71 -31.93 27.65
CA PRO A 23 -6.72 -31.19 28.41
C PRO A 23 -6.15 -30.01 29.22
N GLN A 24 -4.93 -30.17 29.76
CA GLN A 24 -4.28 -29.17 30.63
C GLN A 24 -3.81 -27.93 29.85
N MET A 25 -3.54 -28.08 28.55
CA MET A 25 -3.17 -26.99 27.64
C MET A 25 -4.33 -26.54 26.72
N GLY A 26 -5.52 -27.11 26.90
CA GLY A 26 -6.71 -26.80 26.09
C GLY A 26 -6.57 -27.24 24.63
N ALA A 27 -5.78 -28.27 24.37
CA ALA A 27 -5.64 -28.87 23.04
C ALA A 27 -6.91 -29.65 22.67
N THR A 28 -7.30 -29.48 21.41
CA THR A 28 -8.45 -30.14 20.79
C THR A 28 -8.01 -31.19 19.76
N HIS A 29 -6.75 -31.12 19.32
CA HIS A 29 -6.18 -32.00 18.30
C HIS A 29 -4.89 -32.64 18.82
N LEU A 30 -4.67 -33.89 18.44
CA LEU A 30 -3.41 -34.60 18.67
C LEU A 30 -2.84 -35.02 17.32
N LEU A 31 -1.62 -34.57 17.02
CA LEU A 31 -0.89 -34.88 15.80
C LEU A 31 0.06 -36.04 16.09
N TYR A 32 -0.26 -37.23 15.58
CA TYR A 32 0.49 -38.45 15.87
C TYR A 32 1.22 -38.98 14.65
N LYS A 33 2.47 -39.42 14.83
CA LYS A 33 3.30 -39.92 13.73
C LYS A 33 2.74 -41.23 13.20
N ALA A 34 2.37 -41.24 11.92
CA ALA A 34 1.77 -42.40 11.27
C ALA A 34 2.64 -43.01 10.17
N GLY A 35 3.68 -42.31 9.73
CA GLY A 35 4.59 -42.82 8.70
C GLY A 35 5.92 -42.08 8.60
N HIS A 36 6.79 -42.62 7.75
CA HIS A 36 8.00 -41.97 7.26
C HIS A 36 8.29 -42.46 5.83
N GLY A 37 8.30 -41.53 4.88
CA GLY A 37 8.34 -41.85 3.46
C GLY A 37 7.27 -42.89 3.10
N PRO A 38 7.63 -43.98 2.40
CA PRO A 38 6.69 -44.99 1.93
C PRO A 38 6.17 -45.94 3.04
N GLU A 39 6.68 -45.84 4.26
CA GLU A 39 6.33 -46.76 5.35
C GLU A 39 5.19 -46.21 6.21
N TYR A 40 4.12 -47.01 6.35
CA TYR A 40 3.04 -46.78 7.31
C TYR A 40 3.30 -47.54 8.60
N LEU A 41 3.36 -46.84 9.74
CA LEU A 41 3.70 -47.43 11.03
C LEU A 41 2.60 -48.36 11.54
N PRO A 42 2.95 -49.45 12.27
CA PRO A 42 1.95 -50.35 12.86
C PRO A 42 1.22 -49.71 14.05
N GLY A 43 0.06 -50.25 14.42
CA GLY A 43 -0.67 -49.86 15.65
C GLY A 43 -1.53 -48.60 15.54
N MET A 44 -1.66 -48.01 14.34
CA MET A 44 -2.41 -46.78 14.11
C MET A 44 -3.90 -46.83 14.47
N PRO A 45 -4.66 -47.92 14.21
CA PRO A 45 -6.06 -48.00 14.65
C PRO A 45 -6.21 -47.88 16.17
N GLY A 46 -5.29 -48.48 16.93
CA GLY A 46 -5.26 -48.40 18.39
C GLY A 46 -4.91 -46.99 18.89
N ALA A 47 -3.98 -46.32 18.22
CA ALA A 47 -3.65 -44.93 18.52
C ALA A 47 -4.84 -43.99 18.24
N VAL A 48 -5.51 -44.13 17.10
CA VAL A 48 -6.71 -43.36 16.74
C VAL A 48 -7.83 -43.56 17.77
N ALA A 49 -8.06 -44.82 18.19
CA ALA A 49 -9.05 -45.14 19.22
C ALA A 49 -8.72 -44.43 20.55
N LYS A 50 -7.48 -44.54 21.05
CA LYS A 50 -7.04 -43.86 22.27
C LYS A 50 -7.22 -42.34 22.21
N ILE A 51 -6.84 -41.71 21.10
CA ILE A 51 -6.97 -40.25 20.91
C ILE A 51 -8.44 -39.84 20.91
N THR A 52 -9.29 -40.60 20.21
CA THR A 52 -10.72 -40.32 20.08
C THR A 52 -11.45 -40.54 21.41
N GLU A 53 -11.13 -41.60 22.16
CA GLU A 53 -11.65 -41.87 23.51
C GLU A 53 -11.28 -40.77 24.51
N ALA A 54 -10.13 -40.12 24.32
CA ALA A 54 -9.73 -38.93 25.08
C ALA A 54 -10.48 -37.65 24.67
N GLY A 55 -11.40 -37.71 23.70
CA GLY A 55 -12.17 -36.56 23.21
C GLY A 55 -11.39 -35.63 22.28
N LEU A 56 -10.24 -36.08 21.76
CA LEU A 56 -9.36 -35.31 20.88
C LEU A 56 -9.57 -35.69 19.41
N VAL A 57 -9.26 -34.76 18.51
CA VAL A 57 -9.27 -35.02 17.06
C VAL A 57 -7.92 -35.60 16.63
N PRO A 58 -7.86 -36.84 16.13
CA PRO A 58 -6.62 -37.45 15.65
C PRO A 58 -6.23 -36.87 14.29
N LEU A 59 -5.02 -36.31 14.17
CA LEU A 59 -4.39 -35.98 12.90
C LEU A 59 -3.11 -36.82 12.74
N ALA A 60 -2.89 -37.35 11.55
CA ALA A 60 -1.65 -38.06 11.23
C ALA A 60 -0.57 -37.07 10.79
N TRP A 61 0.69 -37.42 10.98
CA TRP A 61 1.78 -36.78 10.25
C TRP A 61 2.80 -37.80 9.76
N THR A 62 3.47 -37.50 8.65
CA THR A 62 4.49 -38.35 8.03
C THR A 62 5.70 -37.53 7.58
N ALA A 63 6.90 -38.06 7.79
CA ALA A 63 8.14 -37.51 7.24
C ALA A 63 8.15 -37.66 5.72
N LEU A 64 8.26 -36.58 4.95
CA LEU A 64 8.19 -36.63 3.49
C LEU A 64 9.56 -36.96 2.90
N TYR A 65 9.68 -38.02 2.10
CA TYR A 65 10.94 -38.42 1.45
C TYR A 65 10.92 -38.24 -0.06
N LEU A 66 9.77 -38.49 -0.69
CA LEU A 66 9.59 -38.51 -2.15
C LEU A 66 10.48 -39.55 -2.85
N ASP A 67 10.79 -40.66 -2.18
CA ASP A 67 11.49 -41.81 -2.76
C ASP A 67 10.53 -42.69 -3.57
N ASP A 68 9.29 -42.82 -3.10
CA ASP A 68 8.22 -43.52 -3.78
C ASP A 68 6.91 -42.74 -3.60
N PRO A 69 6.60 -41.79 -4.51
CA PRO A 69 5.40 -40.97 -4.43
C PRO A 69 4.08 -41.75 -4.41
N GLN A 70 4.05 -42.96 -4.95
CA GLN A 70 2.85 -43.80 -4.95
C GLN A 70 2.65 -44.44 -3.57
N ALA A 71 3.69 -45.08 -3.02
CA ALA A 71 3.62 -45.65 -1.68
C ALA A 71 3.40 -44.57 -0.60
N GLU A 72 3.99 -43.38 -0.77
CA GLU A 72 3.72 -42.22 0.10
C GLU A 72 2.26 -41.74 0.00
N ALA A 73 1.61 -41.86 -1.16
CA ALA A 73 0.17 -41.62 -1.28
C ALA A 73 -0.65 -42.71 -0.56
N GLU A 74 -0.21 -43.97 -0.58
CA GLU A 74 -0.88 -45.07 0.13
C GLU A 74 -0.82 -44.90 1.65
N VAL A 75 0.29 -44.37 2.20
CA VAL A 75 0.39 -43.97 3.62
C VAL A 75 -0.77 -43.03 4.01
N VAL A 76 -1.10 -42.07 3.14
CA VAL A 76 -2.21 -41.14 3.37
C VAL A 76 -3.56 -41.84 3.33
N VAL A 77 -3.77 -42.72 2.35
CA VAL A 77 -5.02 -43.49 2.23
C VAL A 77 -5.24 -44.37 3.46
N ARG A 78 -4.20 -45.08 3.93
CA ARG A 78 -4.27 -45.92 5.13
C ARG A 78 -4.54 -45.12 6.39
N ALA A 79 -3.89 -43.96 6.56
CA ALA A 79 -4.18 -43.05 7.67
C ALA A 79 -5.67 -42.66 7.74
N PHE A 80 -6.29 -42.33 6.61
CA PHE A 80 -7.72 -42.02 6.58
C PHE A 80 -8.61 -43.25 6.82
N GLN A 81 -8.22 -44.44 6.35
CA GLN A 81 -8.94 -45.69 6.61
C GLN A 81 -8.94 -46.05 8.10
N ASP A 82 -7.82 -45.81 8.78
CA ASP A 82 -7.65 -46.08 10.21
C ASP A 82 -8.32 -45.02 11.11
N GLY A 83 -8.91 -43.97 10.53
CA GLY A 83 -9.77 -43.01 11.21
C GLY A 83 -9.13 -41.67 11.54
N PHE A 84 -7.92 -41.39 11.07
CA PHE A 84 -7.36 -40.03 11.19
C PHE A 84 -8.22 -39.00 10.46
N GLN A 85 -8.32 -37.80 11.05
CA GLN A 85 -9.17 -36.74 10.53
C GLN A 85 -8.47 -35.78 9.54
N GLY A 86 -7.16 -35.91 9.39
CA GLY A 86 -6.33 -35.13 8.48
C GLY A 86 -4.89 -35.66 8.53
N LEU A 87 -4.08 -35.26 7.57
CA LEU A 87 -2.68 -35.66 7.50
C LEU A 87 -1.76 -34.46 7.19
N VAL A 88 -0.67 -34.36 7.93
CA VAL A 88 0.39 -33.37 7.74
C VAL A 88 1.60 -34.01 7.06
N PHE A 89 2.04 -33.44 5.96
CA PHE A 89 3.35 -33.78 5.37
C PHE A 89 4.43 -32.95 6.01
N ASP A 90 5.44 -33.60 6.56
CA ASP A 90 6.60 -32.97 7.13
C ASP A 90 7.67 -32.73 6.05
N THR A 91 7.63 -31.54 5.45
CA THR A 91 8.48 -31.12 4.33
C THR A 91 9.71 -30.36 4.83
N GLU A 92 10.52 -31.02 5.67
CA GLU A 92 11.83 -30.51 6.12
C GLU A 92 12.97 -31.50 5.93
N VAL A 93 12.65 -32.76 5.66
CA VAL A 93 13.62 -33.84 5.61
C VAL A 93 14.55 -33.67 4.42
N ALA A 94 15.85 -33.83 4.61
CA ALA A 94 16.85 -33.67 3.56
C ALA A 94 16.57 -34.52 2.30
N GLN A 95 15.93 -35.68 2.47
CA GLN A 95 15.58 -36.62 1.41
C GLN A 95 14.66 -36.01 0.34
N CYS A 96 13.73 -35.13 0.73
CA CYS A 96 12.80 -34.51 -0.23
C CYS A 96 13.36 -33.27 -0.95
N ARG A 97 14.62 -32.89 -0.68
CA ARG A 97 15.29 -31.76 -1.35
C ARG A 97 15.47 -32.05 -2.84
N ASN A 98 15.19 -31.05 -3.66
CA ASN A 98 15.27 -31.02 -5.12
C ASN A 98 14.37 -32.02 -5.87
N ARG A 99 13.34 -32.56 -5.20
CA ARG A 99 12.42 -33.56 -5.75
C ARG A 99 11.07 -32.98 -6.16
N PHE A 100 11.09 -31.99 -7.04
CA PHE A 100 9.89 -31.23 -7.42
C PHE A 100 8.93 -32.04 -8.29
N GLU A 101 9.45 -32.92 -9.16
CA GLU A 101 8.63 -33.75 -10.03
C GLU A 101 7.96 -34.88 -9.25
N GLU A 102 8.69 -35.49 -8.31
CA GLU A 102 8.19 -36.51 -7.39
C GLU A 102 7.06 -35.94 -6.53
N ALA A 103 7.21 -34.71 -6.02
CA ALA A 103 6.15 -34.01 -5.29
C ALA A 103 4.89 -33.80 -6.15
N ALA A 104 5.06 -33.49 -7.44
CA ALA A 104 3.93 -33.37 -8.36
C ALA A 104 3.24 -34.72 -8.57
N ARG A 105 4.01 -35.81 -8.77
CA ARG A 105 3.49 -37.18 -8.90
C ARG A 105 2.75 -37.63 -7.65
N LEU A 106 3.25 -37.32 -6.45
CA LEU A 106 2.54 -37.58 -5.18
C LEU A 106 1.14 -36.93 -5.19
N GLY A 107 1.06 -35.66 -5.62
CA GLY A 107 -0.21 -34.95 -5.77
C GLY A 107 -1.17 -35.60 -6.77
N GLU A 108 -0.65 -36.15 -7.87
CA GLU A 108 -1.44 -36.90 -8.85
C GLU A 108 -1.98 -38.22 -8.27
N HIS A 109 -1.16 -38.98 -7.56
CA HIS A 109 -1.59 -40.21 -6.90
C HIS A 109 -2.66 -39.95 -5.84
N LEU A 110 -2.51 -38.90 -5.03
CA LEU A 110 -3.51 -38.49 -4.03
C LEU A 110 -4.84 -38.07 -4.68
N ARG A 111 -4.77 -37.39 -5.84
CA ARG A 111 -5.96 -37.02 -6.61
C ARG A 111 -6.65 -38.26 -7.20
N ALA A 112 -5.89 -39.20 -7.75
CA ALA A 112 -6.40 -40.46 -8.26
C ALA A 112 -7.07 -41.30 -7.15
N ALA A 113 -6.49 -41.30 -5.95
CA ALA A 113 -7.05 -41.91 -4.74
C ALA A 113 -8.24 -41.14 -4.14
N ARG A 114 -8.65 -40.01 -4.74
CA ARG A 114 -9.76 -39.15 -4.29
C ARG A 114 -9.62 -38.63 -2.86
N VAL A 115 -8.38 -38.42 -2.40
CA VAL A 115 -8.11 -37.83 -1.09
C VAL A 115 -8.58 -36.38 -1.07
N ASN A 116 -9.28 -35.97 0.00
CA ASN A 116 -9.78 -34.61 0.13
C ASN A 116 -8.61 -33.64 0.43
N PRO A 117 -8.26 -32.71 -0.48
CA PRO A 117 -7.12 -31.81 -0.29
C PRO A 117 -7.31 -30.85 0.91
N ALA A 118 -8.54 -30.58 1.33
CA ALA A 118 -8.83 -29.74 2.49
C ALA A 118 -8.49 -30.42 3.85
N ARG A 119 -8.11 -31.70 3.83
CA ARG A 119 -7.66 -32.48 5.00
C ARG A 119 -6.16 -32.78 4.96
N LEU A 120 -5.44 -32.20 3.99
CA LEU A 120 -4.00 -32.33 3.81
C LEU A 120 -3.31 -31.02 4.17
N TYR A 121 -2.30 -31.09 5.03
CA TYR A 121 -1.56 -29.94 5.53
C TYR A 121 -0.09 -30.08 5.17
N ASN A 122 0.59 -28.96 4.99
CA ASN A 122 2.00 -28.92 4.65
C ASN A 122 2.78 -28.28 5.80
N CYS A 123 3.67 -29.02 6.44
CA CYS A 123 4.62 -28.48 7.40
C CYS A 123 5.77 -27.81 6.64
N SER A 124 6.24 -26.67 7.11
CA SER A 124 7.36 -25.95 6.47
C SER A 124 8.30 -25.33 7.47
N TYR A 125 9.52 -25.03 7.04
CA TYR A 125 10.28 -23.98 7.71
C TYR A 125 9.51 -22.65 7.67
N PRO A 126 9.62 -21.80 8.70
CA PRO A 126 8.99 -20.48 8.69
C PRO A 126 9.67 -19.57 7.66
N ASN A 127 11.00 -19.64 7.53
CA ASN A 127 11.80 -18.92 6.55
C ASN A 127 11.81 -19.58 5.15
N ILE A 128 10.64 -19.92 4.60
CA ILE A 128 10.45 -20.66 3.32
C ILE A 128 11.43 -20.21 2.21
N SER A 129 11.63 -18.90 2.07
CA SER A 129 12.53 -18.31 1.06
C SER A 129 13.99 -18.77 1.10
N HIS A 130 14.45 -19.32 2.23
CA HIS A 130 15.81 -19.86 2.39
C HIS A 130 15.90 -21.36 2.11
N HIS A 131 14.77 -22.00 1.83
CA HIS A 131 14.63 -23.45 1.65
C HIS A 131 13.99 -23.75 0.29
N ARG A 132 14.49 -23.09 -0.77
CA ARG A 132 13.97 -23.23 -2.14
C ARG A 132 14.24 -24.60 -2.75
N ASP A 133 15.15 -25.36 -2.17
CA ASP A 133 15.42 -26.75 -2.50
C ASP A 133 14.32 -27.68 -2.00
N LEU A 134 13.41 -27.25 -1.12
CA LEU A 134 12.27 -28.05 -0.67
C LEU A 134 11.02 -27.78 -1.54
N PRO A 135 10.18 -28.79 -1.85
CA PRO A 135 9.12 -28.69 -2.85
C PRO A 135 7.83 -28.01 -2.34
N TYR A 136 7.93 -26.92 -1.57
CA TYR A 136 6.78 -26.26 -0.95
C TYR A 136 5.68 -25.86 -1.94
N ASP A 137 6.04 -25.28 -3.09
CA ASP A 137 5.08 -24.87 -4.14
C ASP A 137 4.27 -26.06 -4.67
N ARG A 138 4.93 -27.21 -4.89
CA ARG A 138 4.30 -28.43 -5.41
C ARG A 138 3.40 -29.08 -4.37
N MET A 139 3.85 -29.14 -3.12
CA MET A 139 3.04 -29.65 -2.00
C MET A 139 1.79 -28.79 -1.79
N ASN A 140 1.94 -27.46 -1.85
CA ASN A 140 0.85 -26.52 -1.69
C ASN A 140 -0.22 -26.61 -2.79
N ALA A 141 0.11 -27.16 -3.97
CA ALA A 141 -0.87 -27.41 -5.02
C ALA A 141 -2.01 -28.36 -4.58
N PHE A 142 -1.78 -29.28 -3.64
CA PHE A 142 -2.77 -30.23 -3.16
C PHE A 142 -2.98 -30.24 -1.63
N CYS A 143 -2.05 -29.70 -0.83
CA CYS A 143 -2.26 -29.45 0.60
C CYS A 143 -3.11 -28.19 0.83
N LYS A 144 -4.43 -28.33 0.77
CA LYS A 144 -5.38 -27.21 0.92
C LYS A 144 -5.97 -27.10 2.33
N GLY A 145 -5.57 -27.95 3.25
CA GLY A 145 -5.95 -27.89 4.67
C GLY A 145 -5.32 -26.70 5.38
N GLY A 146 -4.07 -26.37 5.04
CA GLY A 146 -3.33 -25.23 5.59
C GLY A 146 -1.81 -25.47 5.62
N LEU A 147 -1.07 -24.40 5.90
CA LEU A 147 0.38 -24.39 6.08
C LEU A 147 0.73 -24.39 7.57
N MET A 148 1.68 -25.22 7.98
CA MET A 148 2.12 -25.39 9.37
C MET A 148 3.60 -25.01 9.53
N PRO A 149 3.94 -23.72 9.66
CA PRO A 149 5.33 -23.28 9.79
C PRO A 149 5.92 -23.58 11.17
N MET A 150 7.08 -24.20 11.19
CA MET A 150 7.82 -24.60 12.39
C MET A 150 8.55 -23.42 13.04
N SER A 151 7.79 -22.66 13.80
CA SER A 151 8.21 -21.44 14.49
C SER A 151 8.95 -21.78 15.80
N TYR A 152 10.15 -22.36 15.67
CA TYR A 152 10.87 -22.98 16.78
C TYR A 152 11.88 -22.03 17.44
N GLY A 153 12.15 -22.26 18.73
CA GLY A 153 13.24 -21.58 19.45
C GLY A 153 14.64 -21.93 18.92
N THR A 154 14.77 -23.02 18.16
CA THR A 154 16.04 -23.53 17.60
C THR A 154 16.73 -22.60 16.61
N PHE A 155 16.05 -21.53 16.16
CA PHE A 155 16.69 -20.45 15.39
C PHE A 155 17.71 -19.66 16.20
N TYR A 156 17.68 -19.78 17.52
CA TYR A 156 18.64 -19.17 18.44
C TYR A 156 19.13 -20.21 19.43
N ALA A 157 20.44 -20.29 19.62
CA ALA A 157 21.02 -21.14 20.66
C ALA A 157 20.72 -20.57 22.06
N ARG A 158 20.70 -21.44 23.07
CA ARG A 158 20.59 -21.01 24.47
C ARG A 158 21.72 -20.04 24.82
N GLY A 159 21.37 -18.92 25.47
CA GLY A 159 22.34 -17.87 25.82
C GLY A 159 22.70 -16.94 24.65
N SER A 160 21.94 -16.99 23.55
CA SER A 160 22.02 -16.00 22.47
C SER A 160 22.04 -14.57 23.04
N PRO A 161 22.89 -13.66 22.52
CA PRO A 161 22.89 -12.26 22.94
C PRO A 161 21.63 -11.50 22.50
N VAL A 162 20.81 -12.11 21.64
CA VAL A 162 19.54 -11.56 21.17
C VAL A 162 18.47 -11.78 22.24
N PRO A 163 17.80 -10.74 22.77
CA PRO A 163 16.75 -10.88 23.78
C PRO A 163 15.55 -11.71 23.28
N PRO A 164 14.86 -12.47 24.15
CA PRO A 164 13.70 -13.30 23.78
C PRO A 164 12.61 -12.57 23.00
N GLU A 165 12.36 -11.28 23.28
CA GLU A 165 11.39 -10.46 22.55
C GLU A 165 11.78 -10.28 21.09
N GLN A 166 13.06 -10.05 20.81
CA GLN A 166 13.59 -9.90 19.45
C GLN A 166 13.65 -11.25 18.73
N GLN A 167 13.93 -12.34 19.46
CA GLN A 167 13.87 -13.68 18.89
C GLN A 167 12.45 -14.04 18.45
N ALA A 168 11.46 -13.82 19.33
CA ALA A 168 10.05 -14.06 19.04
C ALA A 168 9.54 -13.17 17.90
N GLU A 169 9.91 -11.88 17.87
CA GLU A 169 9.59 -10.97 16.76
C GLU A 169 10.15 -11.49 15.43
N ARG A 170 11.43 -11.88 15.39
CA ARG A 170 12.05 -12.41 14.18
C ARG A 170 11.35 -13.69 13.71
N VAL A 171 11.16 -14.67 14.60
CA VAL A 171 10.64 -15.98 14.18
C VAL A 171 9.13 -15.92 13.89
N ILE A 172 8.34 -15.28 14.76
CA ILE A 172 6.88 -15.22 14.59
C ILE A 172 6.50 -14.20 13.52
N ASP A 173 6.92 -12.95 13.64
CA ASP A 173 6.40 -11.92 12.73
C ASP A 173 7.11 -11.97 11.39
N GLU A 174 8.44 -12.03 11.40
CA GLU A 174 9.22 -11.87 10.16
C GLU A 174 9.35 -13.17 9.38
N LEU A 175 9.66 -14.28 10.05
CA LEU A 175 9.78 -15.57 9.36
C LEU A 175 8.40 -16.21 9.17
N THR A 176 7.56 -16.31 10.20
CA THR A 176 6.29 -17.04 10.07
C THR A 176 5.20 -16.26 9.34
N TYR A 177 4.81 -15.07 9.81
CA TYR A 177 3.69 -14.33 9.21
C TYR A 177 4.12 -13.52 7.97
N SER A 178 5.28 -12.88 8.01
CA SER A 178 5.71 -11.98 6.96
C SER A 178 6.18 -12.69 5.69
N HIS A 179 6.94 -13.78 5.80
CA HIS A 179 7.26 -14.59 4.62
C HIS A 179 5.99 -15.27 4.08
N TYR A 180 5.10 -15.73 4.95
CA TYR A 180 3.83 -16.32 4.51
C TYR A 180 3.04 -15.37 3.60
N GLU A 181 2.93 -14.07 3.94
CA GLU A 181 2.27 -13.09 3.07
C GLU A 181 2.93 -12.97 1.69
N TYR A 182 4.26 -12.90 1.65
CA TYR A 182 5.02 -12.88 0.39
C TYR A 182 4.71 -14.11 -0.47
N TRP A 183 4.72 -15.29 0.12
CA TRP A 183 4.46 -16.54 -0.59
C TRP A 183 3.00 -16.71 -1.00
N CYS A 184 2.04 -16.20 -0.23
CA CYS A 184 0.63 -16.16 -0.63
C CYS A 184 0.42 -15.40 -1.93
N ASN A 185 1.09 -14.26 -2.08
CA ASN A 185 1.02 -13.46 -3.30
C ASN A 185 1.59 -14.25 -4.49
N ARG A 186 2.74 -14.91 -4.29
CA ARG A 186 3.36 -15.76 -5.31
C ARG A 186 2.50 -16.97 -5.70
N TRP A 187 1.85 -17.62 -4.73
CA TRP A 187 0.98 -18.77 -4.98
C TRP A 187 -0.37 -18.39 -5.59
N GLY A 188 -0.75 -17.10 -5.56
CA GLY A 188 -2.07 -16.65 -5.98
C GLY A 188 -3.21 -17.15 -5.08
N TYR A 189 -2.89 -17.66 -3.89
CA TYR A 189 -3.88 -18.06 -2.88
C TYR A 189 -3.25 -18.08 -1.47
N SER A 190 -4.08 -17.90 -0.45
CA SER A 190 -3.66 -17.86 0.96
C SER A 190 -4.13 -19.12 1.71
N PRO A 191 -3.29 -20.17 1.85
CA PRO A 191 -3.65 -21.33 2.68
C PRO A 191 -3.81 -20.93 4.15
N PRO A 192 -4.79 -21.44 4.90
CA PRO A 192 -4.86 -21.16 6.34
C PRO A 192 -3.52 -21.41 7.05
N LEU A 193 -3.04 -20.45 7.83
CA LEU A 193 -1.76 -20.52 8.53
C LEU A 193 -1.93 -21.07 9.96
N TYR A 194 -1.13 -22.08 10.31
CA TYR A 194 -1.19 -22.81 11.57
C TYR A 194 0.19 -22.98 12.21
N PRO A 195 0.73 -21.95 12.88
CA PRO A 195 2.08 -21.99 13.45
C PRO A 195 2.29 -23.17 14.42
N VAL A 196 3.48 -23.77 14.35
CA VAL A 196 3.94 -24.83 15.26
C VAL A 196 5.04 -24.27 16.15
N LEU A 197 4.82 -24.23 17.45
CA LEU A 197 5.79 -23.74 18.44
C LEU A 197 6.61 -24.89 19.02
N ALA A 198 7.87 -24.62 19.36
CA ALA A 198 8.73 -25.53 20.11
C ALA A 198 9.44 -24.77 21.24
N PRO A 199 9.13 -25.05 22.52
CA PRO A 199 9.66 -24.31 23.67
C PRO A 199 11.08 -24.76 24.06
N TYR A 200 12.00 -24.80 23.10
CA TYR A 200 13.39 -25.20 23.29
C TYR A 200 14.32 -24.66 22.18
N HIS A 201 15.61 -24.59 22.49
CA HIS A 201 16.65 -23.99 21.64
C HIS A 201 17.55 -25.00 20.90
N ASP A 202 17.41 -26.29 21.17
CA ASP A 202 18.21 -27.34 20.54
C ASP A 202 17.33 -28.42 19.88
N ALA A 203 17.83 -29.07 18.84
CA ALA A 203 17.07 -30.11 18.12
C ALA A 203 16.71 -31.34 18.99
N ALA A 204 17.36 -31.53 20.15
CA ALA A 204 17.06 -32.62 21.06
C ALA A 204 16.06 -32.24 22.18
N GLY A 205 15.66 -30.97 22.28
CA GLY A 205 14.74 -30.45 23.30
C GLY A 205 15.26 -30.57 24.74
N LYS A 206 16.58 -30.49 24.90
CA LYS A 206 17.28 -30.49 26.21
C LYS A 206 17.34 -29.08 26.81
N GLU A 207 17.52 -28.06 25.97
CA GLU A 207 17.62 -26.65 26.33
C GLU A 207 16.25 -25.99 26.23
N ARG A 208 15.42 -26.21 27.26
CA ARG A 208 14.01 -25.78 27.30
C ARG A 208 13.88 -24.32 27.73
N MET A 209 12.90 -23.63 27.17
CA MET A 209 12.53 -22.27 27.54
C MET A 209 11.91 -22.22 28.95
N SER A 210 12.11 -21.12 29.66
CA SER A 210 11.39 -20.86 30.91
C SER A 210 9.94 -20.42 30.64
N PRO A 211 9.06 -20.45 31.66
CA PRO A 211 7.71 -19.88 31.55
C PRO A 211 7.70 -18.42 31.08
N GLU A 212 8.60 -17.59 31.59
CA GLU A 212 8.69 -16.16 31.25
C GLU A 212 9.09 -15.96 29.80
N GLU A 213 10.10 -16.71 29.33
CA GLU A 213 10.54 -16.66 27.95
C GLU A 213 9.46 -17.15 26.99
N PHE A 214 8.83 -18.30 27.27
CA PHE A 214 7.81 -18.85 26.39
C PHE A 214 6.53 -18.01 26.37
N GLN A 215 6.22 -17.29 27.46
CA GLN A 215 5.11 -16.32 27.48
C GLN A 215 5.30 -15.24 26.42
N VAL A 216 6.53 -14.75 26.18
CA VAL A 216 6.83 -13.78 25.13
C VAL A 216 6.45 -14.30 23.74
N TRP A 217 6.77 -15.57 23.46
CA TRP A 217 6.41 -16.23 22.20
C TRP A 217 4.90 -16.39 22.05
N LEU A 218 4.21 -16.77 23.13
CA LEU A 218 2.76 -16.89 23.15
C LEU A 218 2.05 -15.55 22.98
N ASP A 219 2.53 -14.48 23.62
CA ASP A 219 1.99 -13.13 23.50
C ASP A 219 2.16 -12.58 22.09
N ARG A 220 3.35 -12.81 21.50
CA ARG A 220 3.61 -12.40 20.11
C ARG A 220 2.73 -13.16 19.13
N LEU A 221 2.60 -14.48 19.29
CA LEU A 221 1.69 -15.27 18.46
C LEU A 221 0.22 -14.84 18.64
N ALA A 222 -0.21 -14.56 19.88
CA ALA A 222 -1.56 -14.11 20.20
C ALA A 222 -1.91 -12.79 19.51
N ALA A 223 -0.94 -11.89 19.30
CA ALA A 223 -1.14 -10.64 18.57
C ALA A 223 -1.65 -10.85 17.12
N HIS A 224 -1.27 -11.98 16.50
CA HIS A 224 -1.75 -12.38 15.16
C HIS A 224 -3.09 -13.12 15.16
N ARG A 225 -3.66 -13.40 16.34
CA ARG A 225 -4.97 -14.03 16.51
C ARG A 225 -5.13 -15.33 15.68
N PRO A 226 -4.24 -16.31 15.82
CA PRO A 226 -4.35 -17.57 15.07
C PRO A 226 -5.65 -18.30 15.42
N THR A 227 -6.27 -18.92 14.42
CA THR A 227 -7.45 -19.79 14.66
C THR A 227 -7.06 -21.16 15.21
N PHE A 228 -5.82 -21.57 14.92
CA PHE A 228 -5.19 -22.77 15.45
C PHE A 228 -3.67 -22.59 15.51
N PHE A 229 -3.05 -23.09 16.57
CA PHE A 229 -1.61 -23.29 16.65
C PHE A 229 -1.33 -24.62 17.35
N SER A 230 -0.11 -25.14 17.22
CA SER A 230 0.25 -26.40 17.87
C SER A 230 1.63 -26.35 18.51
N VAL A 231 1.93 -27.30 19.39
CA VAL A 231 3.21 -27.37 20.09
C VAL A 231 3.89 -28.72 19.81
N PHE A 232 5.16 -28.66 19.43
CA PHE A 232 6.00 -29.81 19.12
C PHE A 232 7.12 -29.92 20.16
N THR A 233 7.27 -31.00 20.94
CA THR A 233 6.50 -32.25 21.06
C THR A 233 6.21 -32.55 22.54
N ALA A 234 5.17 -33.35 22.80
CA ALA A 234 4.81 -33.86 24.14
C ALA A 234 5.98 -34.43 24.95
N ALA A 235 7.06 -34.92 24.32
CA ALA A 235 8.24 -35.42 25.03
C ALA A 235 8.99 -34.36 25.84
N VAL A 236 8.98 -33.10 25.38
CA VAL A 236 9.90 -32.06 25.87
C VAL A 236 9.21 -30.83 26.42
N ILE A 237 7.87 -30.80 26.39
CA ILE A 237 7.08 -29.76 27.07
C ILE A 237 7.16 -29.97 28.59
N ASN A 238 7.49 -28.90 29.31
CA ASN A 238 7.44 -28.84 30.77
C ASN A 238 6.00 -28.62 31.26
N ASP A 239 5.67 -29.19 32.42
CA ASP A 239 4.33 -29.14 33.01
C ASP A 239 3.90 -27.70 33.35
N ASP A 240 4.84 -26.83 33.70
CA ASP A 240 4.63 -25.41 34.02
C ASP A 240 4.25 -24.54 32.82
N LEU A 241 4.48 -25.01 31.59
CA LEU A 241 4.05 -24.33 30.36
C LEU A 241 2.59 -24.62 30.00
N LEU A 242 2.01 -25.72 30.50
CA LEU A 242 0.64 -26.14 30.14
C LEU A 242 -0.42 -25.06 30.46
N PRO A 243 -0.40 -24.41 31.65
CA PRO A 243 -1.35 -23.34 31.95
C PRO A 243 -1.18 -22.12 31.04
N LEU A 244 0.05 -21.76 30.66
CA LEU A 244 0.31 -20.63 29.76
C LEU A 244 -0.27 -20.91 28.37
N ILE A 245 -0.07 -22.13 27.87
CA ILE A 245 -0.64 -22.54 26.59
C ILE A 245 -2.17 -22.56 26.68
N TYR A 246 -2.74 -23.00 27.81
CA TYR A 246 -4.20 -23.00 28.02
C TYR A 246 -4.81 -21.59 27.92
N THR A 247 -4.19 -20.59 28.55
CA THR A 247 -4.70 -19.22 28.59
C THR A 247 -4.44 -18.42 27.31
N SER A 248 -3.51 -18.85 26.45
CA SER A 248 -3.22 -18.17 25.19
C SER A 248 -4.47 -18.05 24.29
N PRO A 249 -4.84 -16.83 23.84
CA PRO A 249 -6.06 -16.59 23.11
C PRO A 249 -5.97 -17.02 21.64
N LEU A 250 -7.10 -17.46 21.08
CA LEU A 250 -7.25 -17.77 19.66
C LEU A 250 -8.15 -16.73 18.97
N GLY A 251 -7.94 -16.50 17.68
CA GLY A 251 -8.76 -15.63 16.86
C GLY A 251 -10.13 -16.24 16.50
N GLN A 252 -11.09 -15.36 16.20
CA GLN A 252 -12.36 -15.77 15.59
C GLN A 252 -12.14 -16.16 14.12
N PRO A 253 -12.91 -17.11 13.57
CA PRO A 253 -12.79 -17.48 12.17
C PRO A 253 -13.10 -16.27 11.28
N ALA A 254 -12.27 -16.04 10.26
CA ALA A 254 -12.65 -15.17 9.16
C ALA A 254 -13.99 -15.67 8.57
N ALA A 255 -14.89 -14.74 8.24
CA ALA A 255 -16.13 -15.07 7.55
C ALA A 255 -15.81 -15.92 6.32
N ALA A 256 -16.66 -16.92 6.02
CA ALA A 256 -16.51 -17.74 4.83
C ALA A 256 -16.30 -16.85 3.59
N PRO A 257 -15.46 -17.25 2.62
CA PRO A 257 -15.22 -16.46 1.43
C PRO A 257 -16.58 -16.09 0.81
N SER A 258 -16.74 -14.82 0.48
CA SER A 258 -17.93 -14.32 -0.17
C SER A 258 -18.22 -15.20 -1.39
N PRO A 259 -19.50 -15.54 -1.68
CA PRO A 259 -19.82 -16.33 -2.85
C PRO A 259 -19.19 -15.70 -4.10
N LYS A 260 -18.40 -16.47 -4.85
CA LYS A 260 -17.78 -15.97 -6.08
C LYS A 260 -18.88 -15.59 -7.08
N ALA A 261 -18.68 -14.49 -7.80
CA ALA A 261 -19.62 -14.03 -8.81
C ALA A 261 -19.90 -15.12 -9.86
N GLN A 262 -21.12 -15.19 -10.35
CA GLN A 262 -21.53 -16.12 -11.39
C GLN A 262 -22.03 -15.35 -12.61
N VAL A 263 -21.77 -15.89 -13.79
CA VAL A 263 -22.31 -15.40 -15.06
C VAL A 263 -23.03 -16.52 -15.78
N GLU A 264 -24.09 -16.19 -16.52
CA GLU A 264 -24.87 -17.12 -17.32
C GLU A 264 -24.64 -16.84 -18.81
N VAL A 265 -24.40 -17.91 -19.60
CA VAL A 265 -24.23 -17.82 -21.05
C VAL A 265 -25.54 -17.45 -21.76
N VAL A 266 -25.51 -16.38 -22.58
CA VAL A 266 -26.64 -15.79 -23.30
C VAL A 266 -26.30 -15.39 -24.74
N THR A 267 -25.82 -16.35 -25.53
CA THR A 267 -25.51 -16.15 -26.95
C THR A 267 -26.80 -15.82 -27.77
N PRO A 268 -26.81 -14.79 -28.63
CA PRO A 268 -27.99 -14.37 -29.41
C PRO A 268 -28.55 -15.44 -30.37
N ASP A 269 -27.68 -16.30 -30.89
CA ASP A 269 -28.02 -17.36 -31.84
C ASP A 269 -28.31 -18.71 -31.16
N GLY A 270 -28.23 -18.76 -29.83
CA GLY A 270 -28.39 -19.98 -29.03
C GLY A 270 -27.24 -20.97 -29.14
N SER A 271 -26.11 -20.58 -29.73
CA SER A 271 -24.93 -21.43 -29.89
C SER A 271 -24.13 -21.59 -28.59
N ALA A 272 -23.28 -22.62 -28.52
CA ALA A 272 -22.35 -22.80 -27.40
C ALA A 272 -21.26 -21.71 -27.43
N LEU A 273 -20.92 -21.18 -26.25
CA LEU A 273 -19.88 -20.16 -26.10
C LEU A 273 -18.50 -20.79 -25.98
N ASN A 274 -17.53 -20.30 -26.74
CA ASN A 274 -16.14 -20.72 -26.66
C ASN A 274 -15.45 -20.15 -25.42
N VAL A 275 -14.74 -21.01 -24.69
CA VAL A 275 -13.80 -20.64 -23.62
C VAL A 275 -12.39 -20.67 -24.21
N ARG A 276 -11.62 -19.61 -23.99
CA ARG A 276 -10.31 -19.39 -24.62
C ARG A 276 -9.19 -19.26 -23.58
N PRO A 277 -7.93 -19.56 -23.94
CA PRO A 277 -6.82 -19.48 -23.00
C PRO A 277 -6.42 -18.04 -22.68
N THR A 278 -6.75 -17.09 -23.57
CA THR A 278 -6.50 -15.65 -23.43
C THR A 278 -7.76 -14.87 -23.80
N PRO A 279 -7.89 -13.59 -23.40
CA PRO A 279 -9.01 -12.72 -23.78
C PRO A 279 -8.89 -12.23 -25.24
N SER A 280 -8.73 -13.15 -26.18
CA SER A 280 -8.56 -12.88 -27.61
C SER A 280 -9.21 -13.97 -28.46
N VAL A 281 -9.66 -13.62 -29.66
CA VAL A 281 -10.20 -14.57 -30.62
C VAL A 281 -9.13 -15.32 -31.43
N GLU A 282 -7.87 -14.89 -31.34
CA GLU A 282 -6.73 -15.41 -32.13
C GLU A 282 -6.37 -16.87 -31.81
N TYR A 283 -6.53 -17.28 -30.56
CA TYR A 283 -6.17 -18.63 -30.10
C TYR A 283 -7.35 -19.59 -30.14
N ARG A 284 -7.09 -20.86 -30.47
CA ARG A 284 -8.15 -21.89 -30.50
C ARG A 284 -8.86 -22.02 -29.14
N PRO A 285 -10.19 -22.23 -29.12
CA PRO A 285 -10.92 -22.48 -27.87
C PRO A 285 -10.40 -23.72 -27.13
N ILE A 286 -10.27 -23.61 -25.81
CA ILE A 286 -9.89 -24.71 -24.90
C ILE A 286 -11.09 -25.47 -24.35
N ALA A 287 -12.28 -24.87 -24.38
CA ALA A 287 -13.54 -25.54 -24.06
C ALA A 287 -14.73 -24.85 -24.75
N ARG A 288 -15.91 -25.48 -24.70
CA ARG A 288 -17.19 -24.90 -25.11
C ARG A 288 -18.22 -25.12 -24.03
N VAL A 289 -18.99 -24.07 -23.73
CA VAL A 289 -20.04 -24.10 -22.70
C VAL A 289 -21.40 -23.84 -23.33
N ALA A 290 -22.40 -24.62 -22.94
CA ALA A 290 -23.74 -24.54 -23.53
C ALA A 290 -24.46 -23.22 -23.17
N LEU A 291 -25.47 -22.86 -23.95
CA LEU A 291 -26.41 -21.78 -23.61
C LEU A 291 -27.00 -22.03 -22.21
N ARG A 292 -27.15 -20.97 -21.40
CA ARG A 292 -27.58 -21.01 -19.99
C ARG A 292 -26.62 -21.70 -19.02
N ALA A 293 -25.44 -22.14 -19.46
CA ALA A 293 -24.43 -22.62 -18.53
C ALA A 293 -24.05 -21.50 -17.55
N VAL A 294 -23.90 -21.87 -16.28
CA VAL A 294 -23.49 -20.95 -15.21
C VAL A 294 -22.01 -21.13 -14.98
N LEU A 295 -21.25 -20.06 -15.19
CA LEU A 295 -19.80 -20.06 -15.06
C LEU A 295 -19.42 -19.30 -13.78
N GLN A 296 -18.41 -19.80 -13.08
CA GLN A 296 -17.86 -19.11 -11.91
C GLN A 296 -16.88 -18.06 -12.39
N ALA A 297 -17.13 -16.79 -12.13
CA ALA A 297 -16.17 -15.75 -12.44
C ALA A 297 -14.99 -15.80 -11.47
N LEU A 298 -13.78 -15.66 -12.01
CA LEU A 298 -12.52 -15.62 -11.28
C LEU A 298 -12.04 -14.17 -11.07
N GLU A 299 -12.85 -13.19 -11.46
CA GLU A 299 -12.65 -11.76 -11.24
C GLU A 299 -13.50 -11.22 -10.08
N PRO A 300 -13.16 -10.05 -9.49
CA PRO A 300 -14.00 -9.39 -8.49
C PRO A 300 -15.42 -9.11 -9.00
N LYS A 301 -16.44 -9.37 -8.15
CA LYS A 301 -17.87 -9.26 -8.51
C LYS A 301 -18.24 -7.94 -9.20
N LEU A 302 -17.73 -6.80 -8.73
CA LEU A 302 -18.02 -5.50 -9.34
C LEU A 302 -17.44 -5.37 -10.77
N LYS A 303 -16.26 -5.93 -11.05
CA LYS A 303 -15.69 -5.99 -12.40
C LYS A 303 -16.51 -6.90 -13.31
N VAL A 304 -16.95 -8.04 -12.79
CA VAL A 304 -17.82 -8.97 -13.53
C VAL A 304 -19.15 -8.32 -13.90
N ILE A 305 -19.76 -7.56 -12.98
CA ILE A 305 -20.99 -6.81 -13.24
C ILE A 305 -20.77 -5.73 -14.31
N ALA A 306 -19.65 -5.00 -14.24
CA ALA A 306 -19.33 -3.94 -15.20
C ALA A 306 -19.08 -4.51 -16.61
N LYS A 307 -18.46 -5.68 -16.72
CA LYS A 307 -18.10 -6.30 -18.01
C LYS A 307 -19.21 -7.15 -18.63
N ALA A 308 -20.01 -7.85 -17.84
CA ALA A 308 -21.00 -8.79 -18.37
C ALA A 308 -22.01 -8.07 -19.30
N GLY A 309 -22.14 -8.56 -20.52
CA GLY A 309 -22.94 -7.96 -21.58
C GLY A 309 -22.22 -6.87 -22.40
N GLN A 310 -20.99 -6.47 -22.06
CA GLN A 310 -20.24 -5.44 -22.79
C GLN A 310 -19.48 -6.01 -23.98
N GLU A 311 -19.55 -5.32 -25.12
CA GLU A 311 -18.84 -5.68 -26.35
C GLU A 311 -17.34 -5.35 -26.23
N GLY A 312 -16.47 -6.20 -26.77
CA GLY A 312 -15.00 -6.06 -26.67
C GLY A 312 -14.38 -6.51 -25.34
N GLU A 313 -15.18 -6.64 -24.29
CA GLU A 313 -14.72 -7.06 -22.95
C GLU A 313 -14.65 -8.59 -22.80
N TRP A 314 -13.80 -9.05 -21.87
CA TRP A 314 -13.62 -10.47 -21.55
C TRP A 314 -13.67 -10.71 -20.05
N ILE A 315 -14.27 -11.85 -19.67
CA ILE A 315 -14.38 -12.28 -18.27
C ILE A 315 -13.61 -13.58 -18.07
N HIS A 316 -12.69 -13.59 -17.11
CA HIS A 316 -12.01 -14.78 -16.63
C HIS A 316 -12.98 -15.63 -15.81
N ILE A 317 -13.18 -16.88 -16.24
CA ILE A 317 -14.16 -17.81 -15.68
C ILE A 317 -13.55 -19.18 -15.41
N ARG A 318 -14.26 -19.96 -14.60
CA ARG A 318 -14.12 -21.40 -14.44
C ARG A 318 -15.41 -22.09 -14.87
N THR A 319 -15.32 -23.07 -15.76
CA THR A 319 -16.48 -23.86 -16.21
C THR A 319 -16.96 -24.83 -15.13
N PRO A 320 -18.19 -25.38 -15.21
CA PRO A 320 -18.66 -26.43 -14.29
C PRO A 320 -17.75 -27.66 -14.22
N GLU A 321 -17.02 -27.95 -15.29
CA GLU A 321 -16.06 -29.05 -15.41
C GLU A 321 -14.68 -28.70 -14.84
N GLY A 322 -14.49 -27.48 -14.33
CA GLY A 322 -13.27 -27.03 -13.65
C GLY A 322 -12.19 -26.45 -14.57
N ILE A 323 -12.53 -26.09 -15.81
CA ILE A 323 -11.59 -25.50 -16.78
C ILE A 323 -11.55 -23.98 -16.58
N ASP A 324 -10.35 -23.43 -16.40
CA ASP A 324 -10.12 -21.98 -16.31
C ASP A 324 -9.87 -21.40 -17.71
N GLY A 325 -10.48 -20.26 -18.01
CA GLY A 325 -10.27 -19.55 -19.27
C GLY A 325 -11.14 -18.31 -19.40
N TYR A 326 -11.08 -17.67 -20.55
CA TYR A 326 -11.76 -16.42 -20.83
C TYR A 326 -12.96 -16.64 -21.74
N VAL A 327 -14.06 -15.95 -21.45
CA VAL A 327 -15.23 -15.86 -22.32
C VAL A 327 -15.49 -14.40 -22.70
N ALA A 328 -15.97 -14.21 -23.92
CA ALA A 328 -16.43 -12.91 -24.41
C ALA A 328 -17.59 -12.40 -23.54
N ALA A 329 -17.44 -11.21 -22.98
CA ALA A 329 -18.34 -10.70 -21.96
C ALA A 329 -19.74 -10.38 -22.54
N TRP A 330 -19.83 -10.01 -23.82
CA TRP A 330 -21.10 -9.76 -24.54
C TRP A 330 -21.96 -11.01 -24.77
N TYR A 331 -21.43 -12.21 -24.50
CA TYR A 331 -22.20 -13.47 -24.57
C TYR A 331 -22.55 -14.04 -23.20
N VAL A 332 -22.33 -13.29 -22.12
CA VAL A 332 -22.69 -13.69 -20.77
C VAL A 332 -23.39 -12.56 -20.03
N ARG A 333 -24.31 -12.89 -19.13
CA ARG A 333 -24.94 -11.93 -18.22
C ARG A 333 -24.61 -12.25 -16.78
N PHE A 334 -24.53 -11.23 -15.94
CA PHE A 334 -24.36 -11.45 -14.51
C PHE A 334 -25.55 -12.24 -13.95
N LYS A 335 -25.28 -13.34 -13.24
CA LYS A 335 -26.29 -14.15 -12.55
C LYS A 335 -26.29 -13.78 -11.09
N GLU A 336 -27.33 -13.05 -10.68
CA GLU A 336 -27.53 -12.72 -9.27
C GLU A 336 -27.84 -13.99 -8.48
N GLN A 337 -27.00 -14.29 -7.50
CA GLN A 337 -27.20 -15.44 -6.64
C GLN A 337 -28.29 -15.11 -5.63
N GLU A 338 -29.33 -15.93 -5.53
CA GLU A 338 -30.33 -15.80 -4.46
C GLU A 338 -29.63 -15.82 -3.10
N ALA A 339 -29.77 -14.74 -2.35
CA ALA A 339 -29.14 -14.61 -1.04
C ALA A 339 -29.69 -15.71 -0.10
N PRO A 340 -28.85 -16.38 0.71
CA PRO A 340 -29.38 -17.21 1.79
C PRO A 340 -30.21 -16.33 2.72
N ALA A 341 -31.45 -16.70 2.97
CA ALA A 341 -32.40 -15.94 3.79
C ALA A 341 -31.76 -15.53 5.13
N THR A 342 -31.71 -14.22 5.38
CA THR A 342 -31.31 -13.65 6.68
C THR A 342 -32.22 -14.20 7.76
N LYS A 343 -31.66 -15.04 8.64
CA LYS A 343 -32.38 -15.62 9.77
C LYS A 343 -32.83 -14.52 10.74
N LEU A 344 -34.13 -14.44 10.98
CA LEU A 344 -34.72 -13.50 11.94
C LEU A 344 -34.47 -13.99 13.37
N HIS A 345 -34.15 -13.08 14.28
CA HIS A 345 -34.03 -13.37 15.71
C HIS A 345 -35.05 -12.56 16.52
N VAL A 346 -35.55 -13.14 17.60
CA VAL A 346 -36.45 -12.49 18.56
C VAL A 346 -35.88 -12.62 19.96
N ILE A 347 -36.23 -11.71 20.87
CA ILE A 347 -35.80 -11.74 22.26
C ILE A 347 -36.97 -12.21 23.15
N ALA A 348 -36.72 -13.19 24.02
CA ALA A 348 -37.67 -13.62 25.04
C ALA A 348 -38.00 -12.46 25.99
N PHE A 349 -39.27 -12.24 26.27
CA PHE A 349 -39.75 -11.09 27.03
C PHE A 349 -40.90 -11.50 27.99
N SER A 350 -40.56 -11.83 29.23
CA SER A 350 -41.51 -12.13 30.30
C SER A 350 -41.10 -11.46 31.62
N PRO A 351 -41.25 -10.13 31.73
CA PRO A 351 -40.77 -9.36 32.87
C PRO A 351 -41.47 -9.69 34.20
N GLN A 352 -42.66 -10.31 34.19
CA GLN A 352 -43.36 -10.69 35.42
C GLN A 352 -42.94 -12.05 35.97
N THR A 353 -42.55 -13.02 35.12
CA THR A 353 -42.24 -14.39 35.55
C THR A 353 -40.77 -14.78 35.39
N GLY A 354 -39.98 -13.96 34.67
CA GLY A 354 -38.55 -14.16 34.44
C GLY A 354 -38.21 -15.25 33.42
N VAL A 355 -39.20 -16.00 32.92
CA VAL A 355 -38.99 -17.10 31.97
C VAL A 355 -40.11 -17.20 30.94
N VAL A 356 -39.77 -17.47 29.67
CA VAL A 356 -40.70 -17.75 28.58
C VAL A 356 -40.79 -19.26 28.35
N PRO A 357 -42.00 -19.87 28.40
CA PRO A 357 -42.18 -21.28 28.12
C PRO A 357 -42.07 -21.57 26.61
N VAL A 358 -41.19 -22.51 26.24
CA VAL A 358 -41.10 -23.06 24.88
C VAL A 358 -41.92 -24.34 24.85
N ARG A 359 -42.89 -24.42 23.93
CA ARG A 359 -43.87 -25.51 23.85
C ARG A 359 -43.63 -26.39 22.62
N PRO A 360 -44.07 -27.66 22.63
CA PRO A 360 -43.90 -28.56 21.49
C PRO A 360 -44.84 -28.21 20.33
N GLY A 361 -45.92 -27.45 20.58
CA GLY A 361 -46.86 -26.99 19.56
C GLY A 361 -47.39 -25.56 19.84
N PRO A 362 -48.04 -24.92 18.84
CA PRO A 362 -48.48 -23.53 18.90
C PRO A 362 -49.80 -23.33 19.67
N VAL A 363 -49.89 -23.86 20.90
CA VAL A 363 -51.08 -23.77 21.75
C VAL A 363 -50.70 -23.64 23.24
N ALA A 364 -51.44 -22.82 23.98
CA ALA A 364 -51.08 -22.44 25.35
C ALA A 364 -51.25 -23.55 26.40
N PHE A 365 -52.08 -24.57 26.14
CA PHE A 365 -52.40 -25.61 27.12
C PHE A 365 -51.41 -26.79 27.16
N LEU A 366 -50.52 -26.93 26.15
CA LEU A 366 -49.51 -27.99 26.14
C LEU A 366 -48.38 -27.71 27.13
N PRO A 367 -47.91 -28.68 27.94
CA PRO A 367 -46.82 -28.43 28.89
C PRO A 367 -45.53 -27.97 28.16
N PRO A 368 -44.77 -27.01 28.74
CA PRO A 368 -43.54 -26.53 28.13
C PRO A 368 -42.45 -27.61 28.10
N ILE A 369 -41.77 -27.74 26.96
CA ILE A 369 -40.61 -28.63 26.77
C ILE A 369 -39.30 -27.98 27.23
N ALA A 370 -39.28 -26.65 27.33
CA ALA A 370 -38.19 -25.89 27.94
C ALA A 370 -38.70 -24.55 28.48
N ARG A 371 -37.90 -23.91 29.34
CA ARG A 371 -38.12 -22.56 29.81
C ARG A 371 -36.86 -21.74 29.52
N VAL A 372 -37.03 -20.62 28.85
CA VAL A 372 -35.94 -19.73 28.45
C VAL A 372 -35.99 -18.49 29.34
N ALA A 373 -34.85 -18.02 29.86
CA ALA A 373 -34.80 -16.83 30.69
C ALA A 373 -35.20 -15.56 29.92
N ASP A 374 -35.73 -14.57 30.64
CA ASP A 374 -36.00 -13.24 30.09
C ASP A 374 -34.75 -12.68 29.39
N ARG A 375 -34.94 -12.04 28.24
CA ARG A 375 -33.90 -11.44 27.37
C ARG A 375 -32.97 -12.37 26.61
N VAL A 376 -33.21 -13.68 26.61
CA VAL A 376 -32.45 -14.60 25.74
C VAL A 376 -32.90 -14.44 24.29
N VAL A 377 -31.94 -14.41 23.37
CA VAL A 377 -32.18 -14.34 21.93
C VAL A 377 -32.52 -15.73 21.38
N LEU A 378 -33.58 -15.81 20.60
CA LEU A 378 -34.09 -17.01 19.96
C LEU A 378 -34.00 -16.85 18.44
N GLU A 379 -33.48 -17.88 17.75
CA GLU A 379 -33.47 -17.95 16.29
C GLU A 379 -34.88 -18.31 15.81
N VAL A 380 -35.49 -17.49 14.97
CA VAL A 380 -36.78 -17.81 14.35
C VAL A 380 -36.54 -18.78 13.19
N LEU A 381 -37.24 -19.92 13.23
CA LEU A 381 -37.12 -20.99 12.24
C LEU A 381 -38.12 -20.87 11.09
N GLU A 382 -38.90 -19.79 11.09
CA GLU A 382 -39.88 -19.46 10.05
C GLU A 382 -39.32 -18.35 9.13
N PRO A 383 -39.85 -18.22 7.90
CA PRO A 383 -39.49 -17.13 7.02
C PRO A 383 -39.69 -15.75 7.69
N PRO A 384 -38.72 -14.80 7.59
CA PRO A 384 -38.76 -13.53 8.30
C PRO A 384 -40.03 -12.70 8.09
N GLU A 385 -40.60 -12.73 6.89
CA GLU A 385 -41.85 -12.06 6.53
C GLU A 385 -43.06 -12.63 7.28
N VAL A 386 -43.15 -13.96 7.40
CA VAL A 386 -44.20 -14.65 8.15
C VAL A 386 -44.07 -14.36 9.63
N ALA A 387 -42.85 -14.42 10.15
CA ALA A 387 -42.57 -14.16 11.55
C ALA A 387 -42.85 -12.71 11.95
N ARG A 388 -42.52 -11.72 11.10
CA ARG A 388 -42.84 -10.30 11.34
C ARG A 388 -44.34 -10.05 11.38
N ALA A 389 -45.13 -10.66 10.50
CA ALA A 389 -46.59 -10.57 10.54
C ALA A 389 -47.16 -11.15 11.85
N LYS A 390 -46.65 -12.31 12.29
CA LYS A 390 -47.06 -12.94 13.55
C LYS A 390 -46.67 -12.14 14.80
N LEU A 391 -45.55 -11.42 14.78
CA LEU A 391 -45.10 -10.56 15.88
C LEU A 391 -46.00 -9.33 16.09
N THR A 392 -46.76 -8.93 15.07
CA THR A 392 -47.71 -7.80 15.13
C THR A 392 -49.15 -8.20 15.42
N THR A 393 -49.41 -9.50 15.67
CA THR A 393 -50.75 -10.02 15.89
C THR A 393 -50.81 -10.83 17.19
N ASP A 394 -51.79 -10.53 18.03
CA ASP A 394 -52.00 -11.22 19.31
C ASP A 394 -52.40 -12.69 19.10
N ASN A 395 -52.02 -13.56 20.05
CA ASN A 395 -52.26 -15.01 20.04
C ASN A 395 -51.63 -15.82 18.89
N GLN A 396 -50.60 -15.27 18.22
CA GLN A 396 -49.81 -16.01 17.24
C GLN A 396 -48.63 -16.74 17.89
N TRP A 397 -48.11 -17.77 17.22
CA TRP A 397 -46.98 -18.57 17.71
C TRP A 397 -45.86 -18.61 16.69
N LEU A 398 -44.64 -18.44 17.20
CA LEU A 398 -43.41 -18.44 16.43
C LEU A 398 -42.63 -19.72 16.71
N ARG A 399 -42.24 -20.43 15.65
CA ARG A 399 -41.30 -21.54 15.73
C ARG A 399 -39.90 -21.01 15.91
N VAL A 400 -39.25 -21.40 16.99
CA VAL A 400 -37.94 -20.87 17.40
C VAL A 400 -36.96 -21.99 17.75
N ARG A 401 -35.66 -21.66 17.71
CA ARG A 401 -34.57 -22.43 18.28
C ARG A 401 -33.93 -21.63 19.41
N THR A 402 -33.75 -22.29 20.55
CA THR A 402 -33.09 -21.68 21.72
C THR A 402 -31.57 -21.61 21.53
N ASP A 403 -30.91 -20.83 22.39
CA ASP A 403 -29.45 -20.74 22.54
C ASP A 403 -28.76 -22.10 22.77
N ARG A 404 -29.49 -23.07 23.34
CA ARG A 404 -29.04 -24.46 23.56
C ARG A 404 -29.44 -25.42 22.44
N GLY A 405 -29.95 -24.92 21.31
CA GLY A 405 -30.26 -25.71 20.12
C GLY A 405 -31.64 -26.40 20.10
N LEU A 406 -32.47 -26.22 21.14
CA LEU A 406 -33.78 -26.88 21.25
C LEU A 406 -34.84 -26.16 20.41
N ARG A 407 -35.67 -26.92 19.68
CA ARG A 407 -36.69 -26.37 18.76
C ARG A 407 -38.08 -26.48 19.37
N GLY A 408 -38.85 -25.40 19.35
CA GLY A 408 -40.24 -25.37 19.83
C GLY A 408 -40.97 -24.10 19.43
N PHE A 409 -42.10 -23.82 20.08
CA PHE A 409 -42.96 -22.67 19.80
C PHE A 409 -43.05 -21.74 21.01
N VAL A 410 -43.03 -20.44 20.75
CA VAL A 410 -43.24 -19.37 21.73
C VAL A 410 -44.37 -18.45 21.27
N SER A 411 -45.14 -17.91 22.22
CA SER A 411 -46.21 -16.96 21.91
C SER A 411 -45.64 -15.63 21.44
N SER A 412 -46.26 -15.00 20.43
CA SER A 412 -45.86 -13.67 19.92
C SER A 412 -45.90 -12.60 21.02
N GLY A 413 -46.78 -12.74 22.02
CA GLY A 413 -46.86 -11.86 23.18
C GLY A 413 -45.66 -11.95 24.14
N ASP A 414 -44.99 -13.10 24.18
CA ASP A 414 -43.87 -13.41 25.08
C ASP A 414 -42.49 -13.13 24.47
N VAL A 415 -42.45 -12.55 23.26
CA VAL A 415 -41.21 -12.22 22.57
C VAL A 415 -41.26 -10.82 21.94
N ARG A 416 -40.11 -10.21 21.69
CA ARG A 416 -40.01 -8.94 20.95
C ARG A 416 -39.03 -9.06 19.79
N PRO A 417 -39.21 -8.29 18.69
CA PRO A 417 -38.23 -8.26 17.61
C PRO A 417 -36.84 -7.85 18.14
N HIS A 418 -35.81 -8.62 17.83
CA HIS A 418 -34.43 -8.21 18.10
C HIS A 418 -33.99 -7.28 16.98
N GLN A 419 -33.88 -5.98 17.26
CA GLN A 419 -33.58 -4.97 16.23
C GLN A 419 -32.12 -5.10 15.75
N THR A 420 -31.91 -5.69 14.58
CA THR A 420 -30.86 -5.24 13.65
C THR A 420 -31.38 -4.01 12.91
N LEU A 421 -30.64 -2.90 12.99
CA LEU A 421 -30.93 -1.59 12.38
C LEU A 421 -31.40 -1.72 10.91
N ALA A 422 -32.49 -1.01 10.55
CA ALA A 422 -33.02 -0.95 9.19
C ALA A 422 -32.19 0.01 8.30
N PRO A 423 -32.18 -0.17 6.96
CA PRO A 423 -31.52 0.75 6.03
C PRO A 423 -32.25 2.11 5.96
N VAL A 424 -31.48 3.19 5.86
CA VAL A 424 -31.96 4.57 5.80
C VAL A 424 -32.50 4.89 4.40
N SER A 425 -33.76 5.34 4.27
CA SER A 425 -34.28 5.96 3.04
C SER A 425 -33.65 7.34 2.86
N LEU A 426 -32.93 7.59 1.76
CA LEU A 426 -32.35 8.90 1.46
C LEU A 426 -33.41 9.84 0.87
N ARG A 427 -33.44 11.09 1.33
CA ARG A 427 -34.26 12.14 0.74
C ARG A 427 -33.45 12.89 -0.30
N VAL A 428 -34.04 13.07 -1.48
CA VAL A 428 -33.42 13.66 -2.67
C VAL A 428 -34.32 14.81 -3.14
N ILE A 429 -33.75 15.87 -3.71
CA ILE A 429 -34.50 17.00 -4.28
C ILE A 429 -34.09 17.23 -5.72
N VAL A 430 -35.03 17.56 -6.59
CA VAL A 430 -34.72 18.05 -7.95
C VAL A 430 -33.98 19.38 -7.84
N ASP A 431 -32.82 19.50 -8.49
CA ASP A 431 -31.91 20.63 -8.29
C ASP A 431 -32.61 21.97 -8.61
N PRO A 432 -32.71 22.90 -7.65
CA PRO A 432 -33.34 24.20 -7.88
C PRO A 432 -32.45 25.20 -8.64
N ALA A 433 -31.17 24.89 -8.88
CA ALA A 433 -30.32 25.74 -9.72
C ALA A 433 -30.79 25.67 -11.19
N GLU A 434 -31.15 26.83 -11.76
CA GLU A 434 -31.55 27.02 -13.17
C GLU A 434 -32.91 26.45 -13.64
N GLY A 435 -33.91 26.31 -12.76
CA GLY A 435 -35.29 25.99 -13.22
C GLY A 435 -35.42 24.65 -13.96
N VAL A 436 -34.48 23.73 -13.74
CA VAL A 436 -34.40 22.43 -14.38
C VAL A 436 -35.59 21.57 -13.95
N GLN A 437 -36.52 21.32 -14.88
CA GLN A 437 -37.53 20.28 -14.75
C GLN A 437 -36.91 18.94 -15.17
N THR A 438 -37.26 17.85 -14.47
CA THR A 438 -36.78 16.50 -14.84
C THR A 438 -37.93 15.54 -15.05
N ASP A 439 -37.80 14.66 -16.03
CA ASP A 439 -38.79 13.63 -16.30
C ASP A 439 -38.62 12.45 -15.34
N LEU A 440 -39.75 11.97 -14.81
CA LEU A 440 -39.87 10.68 -14.16
C LEU A 440 -40.17 9.63 -15.23
N ARG A 441 -39.37 8.56 -15.30
CA ARG A 441 -39.42 7.54 -16.36
C ARG A 441 -39.62 6.13 -15.80
N PRO A 442 -40.20 5.19 -16.57
CA PRO A 442 -40.41 3.82 -16.09
C PRO A 442 -39.10 3.00 -16.04
N SER A 443 -38.03 3.46 -16.71
CA SER A 443 -36.72 2.80 -16.83
C SER A 443 -35.57 3.82 -16.87
N PRO A 444 -34.33 3.44 -16.52
CA PRO A 444 -33.17 4.34 -16.50
C PRO A 444 -32.59 4.61 -17.90
N SER A 445 -33.39 5.21 -18.78
CA SER A 445 -32.98 5.53 -20.16
C SER A 445 -33.87 6.62 -20.77
N ASP A 446 -33.26 7.48 -21.59
CA ASP A 446 -33.95 8.50 -22.37
C ASP A 446 -34.81 7.94 -23.52
N ALA A 447 -34.64 6.65 -23.85
CA ALA A 447 -35.36 5.99 -24.95
C ALA A 447 -36.85 5.74 -24.67
N HIS A 448 -37.30 5.87 -23.42
CA HIS A 448 -38.69 5.61 -23.02
C HIS A 448 -39.43 6.90 -22.66
N PRO A 449 -40.71 7.08 -23.08
CA PRO A 449 -41.48 8.28 -22.78
C PRO A 449 -41.65 8.52 -21.27
N ALA A 450 -41.67 9.78 -20.87
CA ALA A 450 -41.87 10.20 -19.49
C ALA A 450 -43.26 9.78 -18.97
N ILE A 451 -43.29 9.29 -17.72
CA ILE A 451 -44.54 8.96 -17.00
C ILE A 451 -45.03 10.13 -16.12
N GLY A 452 -44.20 11.18 -15.99
CA GLY A 452 -44.54 12.44 -15.34
C GLY A 452 -43.35 13.41 -15.38
N THR A 453 -43.60 14.69 -15.11
CA THR A 453 -42.55 15.71 -15.00
C THR A 453 -42.49 16.23 -13.57
N LEU A 454 -41.28 16.39 -13.04
CA LEU A 454 -41.02 16.85 -11.69
C LEU A 454 -40.41 18.25 -11.73
N ASP A 455 -41.03 19.17 -11.00
CA ASP A 455 -40.56 20.55 -10.93
C ASP A 455 -39.29 20.70 -10.09
N ALA A 456 -38.51 21.72 -10.39
CA ALA A 456 -37.36 22.14 -9.60
C ALA A 456 -37.76 22.31 -8.12
N GLY A 457 -37.00 21.69 -7.21
CA GLY A 457 -37.32 21.69 -5.77
C GLY A 457 -38.27 20.58 -5.31
N SER A 458 -38.76 19.71 -6.20
CA SER A 458 -39.58 18.55 -5.81
C SER A 458 -38.81 17.58 -4.92
N LEU A 459 -39.43 17.18 -3.81
CA LEU A 459 -38.82 16.29 -2.81
C LEU A 459 -39.19 14.83 -3.10
N LEU A 460 -38.16 13.98 -3.15
CA LEU A 460 -38.21 12.60 -3.62
C LEU A 460 -37.58 11.66 -2.58
N GLU A 461 -38.07 10.42 -2.52
CA GLU A 461 -37.47 9.34 -1.73
C GLU A 461 -36.64 8.43 -2.65
N GLY A 462 -35.35 8.29 -2.38
CA GLY A 462 -34.46 7.38 -3.13
C GLY A 462 -34.73 5.92 -2.79
N LEU A 463 -35.08 5.12 -3.80
CA LEU A 463 -35.41 3.70 -3.67
C LEU A 463 -34.19 2.85 -4.07
N GLY A 464 -33.29 2.60 -3.11
CA GLY A 464 -32.07 1.81 -3.31
C GLY A 464 -31.22 1.74 -2.03
N LYS A 465 -30.06 1.08 -2.06
CA LYS A 465 -29.09 1.18 -0.95
C LYS A 465 -28.57 2.62 -0.87
N ALA A 466 -28.42 3.14 0.35
CA ALA A 466 -28.01 4.53 0.56
C ALA A 466 -26.68 4.85 -0.18
N ASP A 467 -25.67 3.98 -0.04
CA ASP A 467 -24.38 4.17 -0.70
C ASP A 467 -24.47 4.19 -2.23
N ASP A 468 -25.35 3.36 -2.81
CA ASP A 468 -25.54 3.28 -4.27
C ASP A 468 -26.28 4.50 -4.83
N VAL A 469 -27.28 5.00 -4.10
CA VAL A 469 -28.03 6.22 -4.49
C VAL A 469 -27.13 7.45 -4.35
N THR A 470 -26.37 7.56 -3.25
CA THR A 470 -25.42 8.66 -3.03
C THR A 470 -24.30 8.68 -4.05
N ALA A 471 -23.76 7.51 -4.45
CA ALA A 471 -22.68 7.44 -5.43
C ALA A 471 -23.10 7.91 -6.85
N LYS A 472 -24.39 7.86 -7.17
CA LYS A 472 -24.93 8.21 -8.50
C LYS A 472 -25.38 9.66 -8.62
N ILE A 473 -25.82 10.26 -7.52
CA ILE A 473 -26.32 11.64 -7.48
C ILE A 473 -25.27 12.63 -7.99
N GLY A 474 -25.67 13.51 -8.92
CA GLY A 474 -24.81 14.49 -9.59
C GLY A 474 -24.01 13.96 -10.79
N ARG A 475 -24.10 12.67 -11.15
CA ARG A 475 -23.34 12.08 -12.28
C ARG A 475 -24.16 12.01 -13.56
N GLU A 476 -23.61 12.54 -14.65
CA GLU A 476 -24.23 12.50 -15.98
C GLU A 476 -24.31 11.06 -16.52
N GLY A 477 -25.42 10.70 -17.16
CA GLY A 477 -25.69 9.36 -17.68
C GLY A 477 -26.17 8.32 -16.66
N GLU A 478 -26.10 8.60 -15.35
CA GLU A 478 -26.59 7.73 -14.28
C GLU A 478 -28.04 8.03 -13.90
N TRP A 479 -28.77 7.00 -13.47
CA TRP A 479 -30.19 7.12 -13.11
C TRP A 479 -30.41 6.60 -11.70
N ILE A 480 -31.24 7.31 -10.93
CA ILE A 480 -31.68 6.85 -9.61
C ILE A 480 -33.17 6.54 -9.62
N ARG A 481 -33.53 5.47 -8.93
CA ARG A 481 -34.94 5.13 -8.72
C ARG A 481 -35.49 5.92 -7.55
N VAL A 482 -36.63 6.56 -7.74
CA VAL A 482 -37.22 7.47 -6.77
C VAL A 482 -38.72 7.25 -6.61
N ARG A 483 -39.26 7.76 -5.50
CA ARG A 483 -40.69 7.94 -5.26
C ARG A 483 -41.00 9.42 -5.01
N SER A 484 -41.92 9.99 -5.76
CA SER A 484 -42.40 11.36 -5.55
C SER A 484 -43.39 11.45 -4.38
N GLY A 485 -43.64 12.66 -3.90
CA GLY A 485 -44.55 12.92 -2.76
C GLY A 485 -46.01 12.50 -2.98
N ASP A 486 -46.45 12.38 -4.23
CA ASP A 486 -47.76 11.86 -4.63
C ASP A 486 -47.80 10.32 -4.76
N GLY A 487 -46.68 9.64 -4.54
CA GLY A 487 -46.56 8.19 -4.51
C GLY A 487 -46.15 7.54 -5.83
N ALA A 488 -45.99 8.30 -6.93
CA ALA A 488 -45.50 7.76 -8.19
C ALA A 488 -44.04 7.29 -8.06
N GLN A 489 -43.70 6.17 -8.72
CA GLN A 489 -42.36 5.58 -8.68
C GLN A 489 -41.80 5.46 -10.08
N GLY A 490 -40.53 5.82 -10.24
CA GLY A 490 -39.83 5.77 -11.52
C GLY A 490 -38.35 6.06 -11.35
N TYR A 491 -37.68 6.31 -12.47
CA TYR A 491 -36.28 6.69 -12.55
C TYR A 491 -36.18 8.16 -12.95
N VAL A 492 -35.26 8.86 -12.31
CA VAL A 492 -34.88 10.23 -12.66
C VAL A 492 -33.39 10.27 -12.95
N ALA A 493 -33.01 11.17 -13.85
CA ALA A 493 -31.62 11.48 -14.16
C ALA A 493 -30.90 11.90 -12.88
N ALA A 494 -29.84 11.17 -12.50
CA ALA A 494 -29.15 11.36 -11.24
C ALA A 494 -28.41 12.71 -11.16
N TRP A 495 -28.10 13.31 -12.32
CA TRP A 495 -27.49 14.64 -12.45
C TRP A 495 -28.47 15.81 -12.33
N HIS A 496 -29.79 15.57 -12.32
CA HIS A 496 -30.82 16.61 -12.10
C HIS A 496 -31.31 16.67 -10.66
N VAL A 497 -30.70 15.90 -9.76
CA VAL A 497 -31.18 15.72 -8.38
C VAL A 497 -30.01 15.76 -7.41
N ARG A 498 -30.25 16.18 -6.17
CA ARG A 498 -29.24 16.29 -5.10
C ARG A 498 -29.76 15.78 -3.76
N LEU A 499 -28.86 15.35 -2.88
CA LEU A 499 -29.17 14.84 -1.55
C LEU A 499 -29.64 15.94 -0.58
N ILE A 500 -30.57 15.57 0.30
CA ILE A 500 -30.89 16.30 1.52
C ILE A 500 -30.33 15.45 2.69
N GLU A 501 -29.09 15.70 3.12
CA GLU A 501 -28.56 15.07 4.34
C GLU A 501 -29.10 15.76 5.61
N PRO A 502 -29.40 15.01 6.69
CA PRO A 502 -29.66 15.59 7.99
C PRO A 502 -28.33 15.97 8.68
N PRO A 503 -28.16 17.22 9.19
CA PRO A 503 -26.89 17.69 9.73
C PRO A 503 -26.51 17.04 11.06
N GLY A 504 -25.22 16.71 11.23
CA GLY A 504 -24.66 16.18 12.48
C GLY A 504 -24.56 17.23 13.59
N THR A 505 -25.00 16.87 14.80
CA THR A 505 -24.95 17.72 15.99
C THR A 505 -24.01 17.14 17.05
N LYS A 506 -23.16 18.00 17.65
CA LYS A 506 -22.29 17.63 18.79
C LYS A 506 -22.99 17.97 20.11
N ILE A 507 -22.89 17.12 21.13
CA ILE A 507 -23.44 17.40 22.46
C ILE A 507 -22.46 18.31 23.21
N THR A 508 -22.91 19.50 23.60
CA THR A 508 -22.09 20.46 24.35
C THR A 508 -22.31 20.38 25.86
N GLY A 509 -23.29 19.60 26.31
CA GLY A 509 -23.59 19.33 27.71
C GLY A 509 -25.06 18.95 27.90
N VAL A 510 -25.52 18.88 29.16
CA VAL A 510 -26.94 18.70 29.49
C VAL A 510 -27.45 19.88 30.30
N VAL A 511 -28.62 20.40 29.93
CA VAL A 511 -29.32 21.44 30.68
C VAL A 511 -30.28 20.77 31.66
N VAL A 512 -30.25 21.21 32.91
CA VAL A 512 -31.20 20.73 33.91
C VAL A 512 -32.57 21.33 33.65
N PHE A 513 -33.58 20.49 33.48
CA PHE A 513 -34.98 20.91 33.39
C PHE A 513 -35.85 20.10 34.35
N ARG A 514 -36.40 20.76 35.36
CA ARG A 514 -37.22 20.15 36.41
C ARG A 514 -38.45 21.03 36.70
N PRO A 515 -39.59 20.77 36.06
CA PRO A 515 -40.76 21.65 36.15
C PRO A 515 -41.47 21.63 37.52
N ASP A 516 -41.27 20.59 38.35
CA ASP A 516 -41.90 20.44 39.67
C ASP A 516 -41.15 21.15 40.81
N ARG A 517 -39.86 21.48 40.63
CA ARG A 517 -39.02 22.17 41.63
C ARG A 517 -37.98 23.04 40.95
N ARG A 518 -37.82 24.29 41.39
CA ARG A 518 -36.85 25.26 40.81
C ARG A 518 -35.36 24.87 40.95
N GLN A 519 -35.03 23.74 41.59
CA GLN A 519 -33.67 23.27 41.83
C GLN A 519 -33.60 21.73 41.78
N SER A 520 -32.48 21.20 41.29
CA SER A 520 -32.13 19.76 41.30
C SER A 520 -30.83 19.53 42.04
N ASP A 521 -30.76 18.47 42.84
CA ASP A 521 -29.56 18.12 43.59
C ASP A 521 -28.63 17.20 42.78
N ILE A 522 -27.33 17.41 42.96
CA ILE A 522 -26.25 16.57 42.44
C ILE A 522 -25.76 15.67 43.56
N TYR A 523 -25.69 14.37 43.32
CA TYR A 523 -25.36 13.37 44.33
C TYR A 523 -23.97 12.77 44.10
N PRO A 524 -23.29 12.28 45.16
CA PRO A 524 -21.97 11.69 45.00
C PRO A 524 -22.00 10.31 44.31
N TYR A 525 -23.16 9.63 44.31
CA TYR A 525 -23.35 8.29 43.73
C TYR A 525 -24.69 8.19 42.98
N PRO A 526 -24.82 7.29 41.97
CA PRO A 526 -26.02 7.16 41.15
C PRO A 526 -27.23 6.51 41.84
N TYR A 527 -27.27 6.40 43.17
CA TYR A 527 -28.42 5.87 43.91
C TYR A 527 -28.42 6.45 45.34
N PRO A 528 -29.04 7.61 45.60
CA PRO A 528 -28.94 8.26 46.90
C PRO A 528 -29.72 7.48 47.96
N ARG A 529 -28.98 6.74 48.79
CA ARG A 529 -29.44 6.31 50.11
C ARG A 529 -28.95 7.37 51.09
N VAL A 530 -29.88 8.17 51.64
CA VAL A 530 -29.65 9.22 52.65
C VAL A 530 -29.17 10.59 52.09
N PHE A 531 -29.70 11.67 52.66
CA PHE A 531 -29.67 13.11 52.29
C PHE A 531 -28.29 13.80 52.11
N SER A 532 -27.30 13.16 51.48
CA SER A 532 -26.02 13.77 51.14
C SER A 532 -26.06 14.34 49.70
N ARG A 533 -25.95 15.66 49.56
CA ARG A 533 -25.88 16.38 48.27
C ARG A 533 -24.52 17.03 48.09
N VAL A 534 -23.96 16.94 46.88
CA VAL A 534 -22.67 17.55 46.49
C VAL A 534 -22.87 19.02 46.10
N ALA A 535 -23.95 19.29 45.37
CA ALA A 535 -24.38 20.63 44.94
C ALA A 535 -25.89 20.64 44.68
N SER A 536 -26.47 21.84 44.57
CA SER A 536 -27.85 22.02 44.10
C SER A 536 -27.82 23.04 42.97
N VAL A 537 -28.34 22.66 41.80
CA VAL A 537 -28.29 23.47 40.58
C VAL A 537 -29.70 23.93 40.22
N ARG A 538 -29.81 25.18 39.75
CA ARG A 538 -31.10 25.75 39.34
C ARG A 538 -31.54 25.19 37.99
N ASP A 539 -32.84 25.19 37.78
CA ASP A 539 -33.43 24.94 36.48
C ASP A 539 -32.79 25.83 35.39
N GLY A 540 -32.48 25.26 34.22
CA GLY A 540 -31.79 25.92 33.12
C GLY A 540 -30.25 25.92 33.19
N THR A 541 -29.66 25.36 34.24
CA THR A 541 -28.19 25.31 34.37
C THR A 541 -27.58 24.29 33.40
N LEU A 542 -26.58 24.70 32.60
CA LEU A 542 -25.82 23.81 31.74
C LEU A 542 -24.75 23.06 32.56
N LEU A 543 -24.77 21.74 32.47
CA LEU A 543 -23.80 20.85 33.10
C LEU A 543 -22.96 20.18 32.02
N GLU A 544 -21.66 20.06 32.28
CA GLU A 544 -20.76 19.28 31.44
C GLU A 544 -21.01 17.79 31.69
N THR A 545 -21.10 16.99 30.62
CA THR A 545 -21.27 15.54 30.72
C THR A 545 -19.91 14.85 30.75
N LEU A 546 -19.67 13.99 31.74
CA LEU A 546 -18.40 13.28 31.90
C LEU A 546 -18.46 11.83 31.35
N GLU A 547 -19.45 11.54 30.52
CA GLU A 547 -19.68 10.23 29.89
C GLU A 547 -19.61 10.37 28.35
N PRO A 548 -19.29 9.29 27.60
CA PRO A 548 -19.29 9.31 26.14
C PRO A 548 -20.65 9.75 25.55
N GLU A 549 -20.64 10.48 24.44
CA GLU A 549 -21.85 11.09 23.85
C GLU A 549 -22.97 10.08 23.57
N GLU A 550 -22.62 8.87 23.11
CA GLU A 550 -23.58 7.78 22.87
C GLU A 550 -24.33 7.39 24.16
N GLN A 551 -23.63 7.35 25.29
CA GLN A 551 -24.24 7.04 26.60
C GLN A 551 -25.11 8.19 27.10
N VAL A 552 -24.69 9.44 26.88
CA VAL A 552 -25.49 10.62 27.21
C VAL A 552 -26.81 10.61 26.42
N ARG A 553 -26.76 10.34 25.11
CA ARG A 553 -27.94 10.19 24.24
C ARG A 553 -28.86 9.07 24.69
N ALA A 554 -28.29 7.96 25.14
CA ALA A 554 -29.05 6.80 25.61
C ALA A 554 -29.71 7.01 26.99
N LYS A 555 -29.22 7.93 27.83
CA LYS A 555 -29.67 8.09 29.24
C LYS A 555 -30.47 9.36 29.48
N ALA A 556 -30.14 10.48 28.84
CA ALA A 556 -30.79 11.78 29.03
C ALA A 556 -32.32 11.70 28.81
N GLY A 557 -33.09 12.34 29.69
CA GLY A 557 -34.56 12.31 29.70
C GLY A 557 -35.21 11.00 30.17
N ARG A 558 -34.44 9.95 30.52
CA ARG A 558 -35.00 8.65 30.93
C ARG A 558 -35.12 8.49 32.46
N GLN A 559 -36.20 7.84 32.89
CA GLN A 559 -36.43 7.51 34.30
C GLN A 559 -35.48 6.41 34.78
N ARG A 560 -35.07 6.46 36.07
CA ARG A 560 -34.16 5.49 36.72
C ARG A 560 -32.75 5.40 36.13
N CYS A 561 -32.37 6.36 35.30
CA CYS A 561 -30.99 6.52 34.81
C CYS A 561 -30.33 7.71 35.50
N TRP A 562 -29.01 7.67 35.58
CA TRP A 562 -28.18 8.71 36.17
C TRP A 562 -27.08 9.09 35.20
N LEU A 563 -26.77 10.39 35.13
CA LEU A 563 -25.72 10.94 34.31
C LEU A 563 -24.64 11.52 35.21
N ARG A 564 -23.39 11.12 34.96
CA ARG A 564 -22.24 11.76 35.60
C ARG A 564 -21.97 13.11 34.94
N VAL A 565 -21.97 14.15 35.75
CA VAL A 565 -21.90 15.55 35.32
C VAL A 565 -20.96 16.37 36.19
N ARG A 566 -20.42 17.45 35.63
CA ARG A 566 -19.69 18.49 36.36
C ARG A 566 -20.51 19.77 36.36
N VAL A 567 -20.70 20.36 37.55
CA VAL A 567 -21.36 21.67 37.68
C VAL A 567 -20.37 22.79 37.34
N PRO A 568 -20.84 24.00 36.95
CA PRO A 568 -19.96 25.12 36.59
C PRO A 568 -18.92 25.49 37.66
N GLU A 569 -19.23 25.27 38.94
CA GLU A 569 -18.33 25.50 40.07
C GLU A 569 -17.25 24.40 40.23
N GLY A 570 -17.14 23.47 39.28
CA GLY A 570 -16.09 22.45 39.18
C GLY A 570 -16.36 21.16 39.95
N LYS A 571 -17.46 21.06 40.71
CA LYS A 571 -17.79 19.85 41.48
C LYS A 571 -18.40 18.77 40.60
N GLU A 572 -17.99 17.52 40.79
CA GLU A 572 -18.51 16.37 40.06
C GLU A 572 -19.54 15.59 40.87
N GLY A 573 -20.53 15.05 40.19
CA GLY A 573 -21.46 14.09 40.78
C GLY A 573 -22.45 13.56 39.77
N TYR A 574 -23.56 13.02 40.25
CA TYR A 574 -24.58 12.37 39.45
C TYR A 574 -25.90 13.13 39.56
N ILE A 575 -26.50 13.40 38.41
CA ILE A 575 -27.86 13.93 38.29
C ILE A 575 -28.79 12.85 37.74
N HIS A 576 -30.03 12.84 38.20
CA HIS A 576 -31.04 11.93 37.67
C HIS A 576 -31.35 12.32 36.22
N ALA A 577 -31.12 11.39 35.28
CA ALA A 577 -31.09 11.68 33.85
C ALA A 577 -32.45 12.17 33.31
N LEU A 578 -33.56 11.85 33.99
CA LEU A 578 -34.89 12.38 33.68
C LEU A 578 -34.93 13.91 33.56
N TYR A 579 -34.12 14.61 34.36
CA TYR A 579 -34.10 16.07 34.42
C TYR A 579 -32.96 16.67 33.59
N ALA A 580 -32.20 15.86 32.86
CA ALA A 580 -31.06 16.29 32.07
C ALA A 580 -31.44 16.22 30.59
N HIS A 581 -31.50 17.39 29.94
CA HIS A 581 -31.84 17.53 28.53
C HIS A 581 -30.60 17.87 27.72
N ILE A 582 -30.38 17.14 26.63
CA ILE A 582 -29.19 17.31 25.80
C ILE A 582 -29.21 18.69 25.15
N ARG A 583 -28.08 19.40 25.25
CA ARG A 583 -27.81 20.60 24.48
C ARG A 583 -26.89 20.25 23.32
N GLU A 584 -27.31 20.63 22.12
CA GLU A 584 -26.65 20.29 20.87
C GLU A 584 -26.25 21.56 20.10
N GLU A 585 -25.11 21.51 19.42
CA GLU A 585 -24.66 22.56 18.50
C GLU A 585 -24.40 21.98 17.10
N ARG A 586 -24.84 22.71 16.05
CA ARG A 586 -24.76 22.26 14.65
C ARG A 586 -23.37 22.53 14.08
N LEU A 587 -22.78 21.53 13.44
CA LEU A 587 -21.61 21.72 12.58
C LEU A 587 -22.08 21.98 11.15
N SER A 588 -21.64 23.08 10.56
CA SER A 588 -21.91 23.39 9.14
C SER A 588 -20.91 22.65 8.24
N PRO A 589 -21.33 21.95 7.17
CA PRO A 589 -20.41 21.33 6.23
C PRO A 589 -19.84 22.36 5.22
N PRO A 590 -18.57 22.22 4.78
CA PRO A 590 -18.06 23.03 3.66
C PRO A 590 -18.64 22.54 2.32
N PRO A 591 -18.86 23.43 1.34
CA PRO A 591 -19.38 23.04 0.02
C PRO A 591 -18.32 22.26 -0.79
N LEU A 592 -18.78 21.24 -1.52
CA LEU A 592 -17.98 20.50 -2.53
C LEU A 592 -17.74 21.39 -3.77
N PRO A 593 -16.56 21.29 -4.42
CA PRO A 593 -16.22 22.10 -5.59
C PRO A 593 -17.01 21.64 -6.82
N SER A 594 -17.69 22.57 -7.49
CA SER A 594 -18.26 22.34 -8.82
C SER A 594 -17.15 22.35 -9.88
N GLN A 595 -17.29 21.50 -10.89
CA GLN A 595 -16.53 21.60 -12.15
C GLN A 595 -16.99 22.84 -12.94
N ALA A 596 -16.73 24.02 -12.41
CA ALA A 596 -16.74 25.24 -13.19
C ALA A 596 -15.44 25.31 -13.98
N ARG A 597 -15.55 25.62 -15.29
CA ARG A 597 -14.41 26.02 -16.13
C ARG A 597 -13.52 27.00 -15.34
N PRO A 598 -12.18 26.88 -15.38
CA PRO A 598 -11.31 27.78 -14.64
C PRO A 598 -11.61 29.22 -15.04
N LYS A 599 -12.18 29.99 -14.10
CA LYS A 599 -12.15 31.44 -14.17
C LYS A 599 -10.68 31.86 -14.07
N PRO A 600 -10.24 32.89 -14.81
CA PRO A 600 -8.85 33.35 -14.78
C PRO A 600 -8.44 33.63 -13.32
N THR A 601 -7.46 32.89 -12.83
CA THR A 601 -6.89 33.04 -11.48
C THR A 601 -5.83 34.13 -11.49
N ILE A 602 -5.68 34.85 -10.38
CA ILE A 602 -4.67 35.91 -10.23
C ILE A 602 -3.51 35.37 -9.42
N PRO A 603 -2.26 35.41 -9.93
CA PRO A 603 -1.12 35.05 -9.13
C PRO A 603 -0.90 36.09 -8.02
N VAL A 604 -0.72 35.60 -6.79
CA VAL A 604 -0.43 36.40 -5.60
C VAL A 604 0.78 35.81 -4.89
N GLU A 605 1.66 36.65 -4.37
CA GLU A 605 2.87 36.23 -3.68
C GLU A 605 2.71 36.40 -2.17
N VAL A 606 3.17 35.42 -1.40
CA VAL A 606 3.15 35.45 0.06
C VAL A 606 4.25 36.37 0.59
N ILE A 607 3.92 37.35 1.41
CA ILE A 607 4.87 38.29 2.03
C ILE A 607 5.06 37.99 3.52
N GLY A 608 6.32 37.95 3.96
CA GLY A 608 6.69 37.68 5.35
C GLY A 608 8.21 37.55 5.54
N PRO A 609 8.72 37.52 6.79
CA PRO A 609 10.13 37.27 7.07
C PRO A 609 10.51 35.82 6.69
N GLU A 610 11.64 35.61 6.01
CA GLU A 610 12.08 34.33 5.38
C GLU A 610 11.98 33.08 6.29
N SER A 611 12.03 33.24 7.61
CA SER A 611 11.94 32.16 8.59
C SER A 611 10.53 31.80 9.06
N ALA A 612 9.50 32.53 8.65
CA ALA A 612 8.13 32.36 9.12
C ALA A 612 7.23 31.73 8.05
N LEU A 613 6.89 30.45 8.22
CA LEU A 613 5.89 29.79 7.42
C LEU A 613 4.50 30.41 7.65
N VAL A 614 3.81 30.77 6.57
CA VAL A 614 2.47 31.36 6.63
C VAL A 614 1.42 30.24 6.52
N PRO A 615 0.49 30.12 7.47
CA PRO A 615 -0.52 29.06 7.45
C PRO A 615 -1.64 29.39 6.46
N ILE A 616 -1.94 28.42 5.60
CA ILE A 616 -3.18 28.35 4.83
C ILE A 616 -4.20 27.60 5.68
N ARG A 617 -5.37 28.20 5.88
CA ARG A 617 -6.42 27.69 6.77
C ARG A 617 -7.60 27.13 6.02
N ARG A 618 -8.34 26.24 6.68
CA ARG A 618 -9.56 25.67 6.10
C ARG A 618 -10.71 26.69 5.97
N ALA A 619 -10.71 27.74 6.78
CA ALA A 619 -11.73 28.78 6.83
C ALA A 619 -11.11 30.15 7.17
N PRO A 620 -11.77 31.28 6.83
CA PRO A 620 -11.30 32.64 7.12
C PRO A 620 -11.60 33.11 8.56
N ASP A 621 -11.70 32.19 9.52
CA ASP A 621 -11.87 32.48 10.95
C ASP A 621 -10.60 32.06 11.72
N GLY A 622 -10.35 32.68 12.88
CA GLY A 622 -9.13 32.46 13.67
C GLY A 622 -8.95 31.05 14.24
N GLY A 623 -9.71 30.04 13.77
CA GLY A 623 -9.62 28.65 14.19
C GLY A 623 -8.33 27.95 13.74
N GLU A 624 -7.77 27.11 14.61
CA GLU A 624 -6.41 26.54 14.53
C GLU A 624 -6.15 25.47 13.45
N LEU A 625 -7.07 25.21 12.50
CA LEU A 625 -6.88 24.17 11.50
C LEU A 625 -6.18 24.69 10.22
N THR A 626 -4.86 24.72 10.31
CA THR A 626 -3.94 24.88 9.18
C THR A 626 -4.04 23.66 8.24
N VAL A 627 -4.34 23.88 6.95
CA VAL A 627 -4.41 22.84 5.91
C VAL A 627 -3.11 22.71 5.12
N ALA A 628 -2.32 23.78 5.04
CA ALA A 628 -0.97 23.79 4.49
C ALA A 628 -0.18 24.96 5.09
N THR A 629 1.14 24.91 4.98
CA THR A 629 2.03 26.03 5.30
C THR A 629 2.85 26.38 4.07
N VAL A 630 3.00 27.67 3.81
CA VAL A 630 3.74 28.16 2.64
C VAL A 630 4.85 29.10 3.08
N ALA A 631 5.99 29.02 2.41
CA ALA A 631 7.10 29.92 2.66
C ALA A 631 6.79 31.33 2.16
N PRO A 632 7.37 32.38 2.76
CA PRO A 632 7.42 33.70 2.14
C PRO A 632 8.03 33.60 0.74
N SER A 633 7.55 34.43 -0.19
CA SER A 633 7.83 34.41 -1.64
C SER A 633 7.17 33.26 -2.41
N ALA A 634 6.37 32.39 -1.77
CA ALA A 634 5.57 31.40 -2.49
C ALA A 634 4.51 32.11 -3.36
N VAL A 635 4.39 31.67 -4.61
CA VAL A 635 3.35 32.14 -5.53
C VAL A 635 2.13 31.22 -5.42
N LEU A 636 0.99 31.82 -5.12
CA LEU A 636 -0.31 31.15 -5.00
C LEU A 636 -1.27 31.67 -6.07
N GLN A 637 -2.29 30.88 -6.40
CA GLN A 637 -3.38 31.31 -7.27
C GLN A 637 -4.55 31.80 -6.41
N ALA A 638 -4.90 33.08 -6.51
CA ALA A 638 -6.14 33.59 -5.93
C ALA A 638 -7.33 33.07 -6.76
N LEU A 639 -8.32 32.51 -6.08
CA LEU A 639 -9.48 31.84 -6.68
C LEU A 639 -10.73 32.74 -6.75
N GLU A 640 -10.65 33.95 -6.22
CA GLU A 640 -11.73 34.93 -6.21
C GLU A 640 -11.75 35.81 -7.47
N PRO A 641 -12.88 36.48 -7.78
CA PRO A 641 -12.96 37.40 -8.90
C PRO A 641 -11.90 38.50 -8.83
N LYS A 642 -11.39 38.94 -9.98
CA LYS A 642 -10.29 39.92 -10.07
C LYS A 642 -10.51 41.16 -9.22
N ASP A 643 -11.66 41.81 -9.35
CA ASP A 643 -11.94 43.05 -8.64
C ASP A 643 -12.02 42.82 -7.12
N PHE A 644 -12.42 41.63 -6.67
CA PHE A 644 -12.44 41.25 -5.26
C PHE A 644 -11.03 41.03 -4.73
N VAL A 645 -10.16 40.34 -5.48
CA VAL A 645 -8.76 40.13 -5.10
C VAL A 645 -8.04 41.48 -4.99
N LEU A 646 -8.22 42.37 -5.98
CA LEU A 646 -7.62 43.71 -5.98
C LEU A 646 -8.06 44.56 -4.77
N ASP A 647 -9.30 44.42 -4.30
CA ASP A 647 -9.85 45.17 -3.16
C ASP A 647 -9.40 44.61 -1.80
N GLN A 648 -9.01 43.34 -1.71
CA GLN A 648 -8.72 42.68 -0.43
C GLN A 648 -7.21 42.43 -0.19
N VAL A 649 -6.40 42.21 -1.22
CA VAL A 649 -4.95 41.97 -1.09
C VAL A 649 -4.28 43.09 -0.28
N GLY A 650 -3.43 42.74 0.67
CA GLY A 650 -2.71 43.68 1.55
C GLY A 650 -3.53 44.22 2.73
N HIS A 651 -4.83 43.93 2.84
CA HIS A 651 -5.68 44.47 3.90
C HIS A 651 -5.72 43.58 5.17
N ARG A 652 -5.48 44.20 6.32
CA ARG A 652 -5.50 43.57 7.64
C ARG A 652 -6.88 43.06 8.02
N GLY A 653 -6.94 41.83 8.53
CA GLY A 653 -8.20 41.18 8.93
C GLY A 653 -9.07 40.68 7.77
N LYS A 654 -8.58 40.80 6.53
CA LYS A 654 -9.20 40.23 5.33
C LYS A 654 -8.55 38.91 4.96
N TRP A 655 -9.27 38.11 4.19
CA TRP A 655 -8.86 36.77 3.78
C TRP A 655 -9.11 36.59 2.30
N LEU A 656 -8.24 35.82 1.67
CA LEU A 656 -8.35 35.45 0.27
C LEU A 656 -8.30 33.94 0.16
N ARG A 657 -9.14 33.40 -0.73
CA ARG A 657 -9.13 31.98 -1.09
C ARG A 657 -8.04 31.75 -2.12
N VAL A 658 -7.10 30.88 -1.79
CA VAL A 658 -5.91 30.60 -2.59
C VAL A 658 -5.77 29.11 -2.88
N ARG A 659 -5.07 28.80 -3.97
CA ARG A 659 -4.58 27.47 -4.31
C ARG A 659 -3.06 27.48 -4.39
N THR A 660 -2.43 26.53 -3.71
CA THR A 660 -0.99 26.31 -3.77
C THR A 660 -0.58 25.57 -5.06
N PRO A 661 0.71 25.55 -5.43
CA PRO A 661 1.21 24.78 -6.57
C PRO A 661 0.89 23.27 -6.50
N ASP A 662 0.87 22.68 -5.30
CA ASP A 662 0.47 21.29 -5.05
C ASP A 662 -1.05 21.08 -4.98
N SER A 663 -1.83 22.03 -5.52
CA SER A 663 -3.30 21.98 -5.63
C SER A 663 -4.06 21.96 -4.29
N VAL A 664 -3.44 22.39 -3.19
CA VAL A 664 -4.13 22.57 -1.91
C VAL A 664 -4.87 23.90 -1.91
N GLU A 665 -6.18 23.86 -1.66
CA GLU A 665 -7.00 25.06 -1.52
C GLU A 665 -7.24 25.42 -0.06
N GLY A 666 -7.22 26.72 0.24
CA GLY A 666 -7.61 27.23 1.55
C GLY A 666 -7.63 28.75 1.59
N TYR A 667 -7.65 29.30 2.80
CA TYR A 667 -7.71 30.74 3.04
C TYR A 667 -6.43 31.23 3.69
N ILE A 668 -5.90 32.33 3.20
CA ILE A 668 -4.73 33.00 3.75
C ILE A 668 -5.10 34.44 4.09
N HIS A 669 -4.47 34.98 5.13
CA HIS A 669 -4.64 36.38 5.47
C HIS A 669 -4.18 37.26 4.30
N ALA A 670 -5.04 38.17 3.87
CA ALA A 670 -4.76 39.01 2.71
C ALA A 670 -3.60 39.99 2.99
N GLU A 671 -3.34 40.34 4.25
CA GLU A 671 -2.16 41.12 4.67
C GLU A 671 -0.84 40.37 4.46
N SER A 672 -0.89 39.04 4.32
CA SER A 672 0.27 38.20 4.00
C SER A 672 0.42 37.96 2.50
N LEU A 673 -0.34 38.69 1.66
CA LEU A 673 -0.29 38.58 0.22
C LEU A 673 0.02 39.93 -0.43
N ARG A 674 0.75 39.89 -1.55
CA ARG A 674 0.80 40.97 -2.54
C ARG A 674 0.38 40.44 -3.90
N LEU A 675 -0.13 41.31 -4.77
CA LEU A 675 -0.36 40.94 -6.16
C LEU A 675 0.99 40.62 -6.79
N LEU A 676 1.09 39.46 -7.45
CA LEU A 676 2.20 39.24 -8.35
C LEU A 676 1.88 40.13 -9.55
N GLU A 677 2.50 41.32 -9.61
CA GLU A 677 2.47 42.11 -10.83
C GLU A 677 3.02 41.20 -11.94
N LEU A 678 2.15 40.77 -12.86
CA LEU A 678 2.59 40.12 -14.07
C LEU A 678 3.58 41.11 -14.67
N PRO A 679 4.86 40.73 -14.72
CA PRO A 679 5.85 41.70 -15.08
C PRO A 679 5.54 42.11 -16.53
N PRO A 680 5.79 43.37 -16.93
CA PRO A 680 5.43 43.87 -18.25
C PRO A 680 5.81 42.86 -19.34
N ALA A 681 5.12 42.83 -20.49
CA ALA A 681 5.45 41.90 -21.59
C ALA A 681 6.95 41.95 -22.01
N ASP A 682 7.65 43.02 -21.63
CA ASP A 682 9.08 43.26 -21.82
C ASP A 682 10.00 42.80 -20.67
N SER A 683 9.47 42.15 -19.63
CA SER A 683 10.25 41.68 -18.49
C SER A 683 11.09 40.45 -18.81
N VAL A 684 12.22 40.35 -18.12
CA VAL A 684 13.19 39.27 -18.30
C VAL A 684 13.30 38.50 -16.99
N SER A 685 12.61 37.36 -16.90
CA SER A 685 12.63 36.46 -15.73
C SER A 685 13.82 35.50 -15.73
N HIS A 686 14.40 35.23 -16.90
CA HIS A 686 15.56 34.36 -17.04
C HIS A 686 16.56 34.95 -18.01
N VAL A 687 17.84 34.65 -17.76
CA VAL A 687 18.94 35.02 -18.65
C VAL A 687 19.78 33.78 -18.97
N ALA A 688 20.28 33.68 -20.19
CA ALA A 688 21.21 32.63 -20.59
C ALA A 688 22.63 33.19 -20.67
N VAL A 689 23.59 32.44 -20.14
CA VAL A 689 25.02 32.73 -20.24
C VAL A 689 25.44 32.68 -21.70
N ARG A 690 26.23 33.68 -22.11
CA ARG A 690 26.86 33.79 -23.43
C ARG A 690 28.36 34.01 -23.27
N SER A 691 29.04 32.94 -22.89
CA SER A 691 30.49 32.91 -22.70
C SER A 691 30.99 31.49 -22.85
N ILE A 692 31.75 31.22 -23.91
CA ILE A 692 32.39 29.92 -24.18
C ILE A 692 33.28 29.48 -23.01
N ARG A 693 33.80 30.43 -22.22
CA ARG A 693 34.60 30.16 -21.02
C ARG A 693 33.74 30.05 -19.76
N GLY A 694 32.42 29.98 -19.84
CA GLY A 694 31.52 30.13 -18.70
C GLY A 694 31.55 31.53 -18.08
N LEU A 695 30.77 31.71 -17.02
CA LEU A 695 30.60 33.00 -16.34
C LEU A 695 30.75 32.84 -14.83
N ASN A 696 31.47 33.80 -14.22
CA ASN A 696 31.64 33.86 -12.78
C ASN A 696 30.42 34.50 -12.12
N VAL A 697 29.86 33.84 -11.12
CA VAL A 697 28.85 34.40 -10.21
C VAL A 697 29.57 34.94 -8.98
N ARG A 698 29.20 36.14 -8.55
CA ARG A 698 29.88 36.86 -7.46
C ARG A 698 28.92 37.26 -6.36
N GLY A 699 29.41 37.34 -5.12
CA GLY A 699 28.59 37.77 -3.98
C GLY A 699 28.20 39.25 -4.02
N THR A 700 28.97 40.08 -4.73
CA THR A 700 28.74 41.52 -4.88
C THR A 700 28.75 41.94 -6.36
N PRO A 701 28.08 43.04 -6.73
CA PRO A 701 28.10 43.57 -8.09
C PRO A 701 29.43 44.27 -8.39
N GLY A 702 30.45 43.50 -8.74
CA GLY A 702 31.79 44.00 -9.07
C GLY A 702 32.81 42.88 -9.20
N THR A 703 34.03 43.21 -9.63
CA THR A 703 35.13 42.23 -9.78
C THR A 703 36.12 42.20 -8.62
N SER A 704 35.88 43.01 -7.57
CA SER A 704 36.79 43.17 -6.43
C SER A 704 36.85 41.94 -5.54
N ASP A 705 35.70 41.28 -5.31
CA ASP A 705 35.61 40.07 -4.51
C ASP A 705 35.82 38.81 -5.38
N PRO A 706 36.36 37.72 -4.83
CA PRO A 706 36.47 36.45 -5.55
C PRO A 706 35.09 35.93 -6.00
N PRO A 707 35.03 35.14 -7.09
CA PRO A 707 33.80 34.47 -7.48
C PRO A 707 33.35 33.49 -6.40
N ILE A 708 32.04 33.36 -6.24
CA ILE A 708 31.42 32.41 -5.31
C ILE A 708 30.96 31.14 -6.03
N TRP A 709 30.81 31.20 -7.35
CA TRP A 709 30.44 30.08 -8.20
C TRP A 709 30.82 30.37 -9.65
N ARG A 710 30.84 29.35 -10.50
CA ARG A 710 31.06 29.49 -11.94
C ARG A 710 30.10 28.60 -12.72
N VAL A 711 29.34 29.22 -13.61
CA VAL A 711 28.38 28.54 -14.47
C VAL A 711 28.95 28.31 -15.88
N PRO A 712 28.69 27.18 -16.54
CA PRO A 712 29.10 26.94 -17.94
C PRO A 712 28.40 27.86 -18.96
N ASP A 713 28.82 27.78 -20.22
CA ASP A 713 28.16 28.48 -21.33
C ASP A 713 26.71 28.01 -21.52
N GLY A 714 25.84 28.89 -22.01
CA GLY A 714 24.42 28.59 -22.27
C GLY A 714 23.57 28.32 -21.02
N THR A 715 24.17 28.29 -19.82
CA THR A 715 23.44 28.01 -18.58
C THR A 715 22.35 29.05 -18.38
N VAL A 716 21.16 28.59 -18.04
CA VAL A 716 20.01 29.46 -17.76
C VAL A 716 20.03 29.81 -16.29
N LEU A 717 19.87 31.09 -15.99
CA LEU A 717 19.89 31.65 -14.66
C LEU A 717 18.56 32.35 -14.39
N ASP A 718 18.04 32.15 -13.18
CA ASP A 718 16.84 32.83 -12.70
C ASP A 718 17.20 34.26 -12.31
N VAL A 719 16.44 35.24 -12.78
CA VAL A 719 16.60 36.63 -12.32
C VAL A 719 16.03 36.77 -10.91
N ARG A 720 16.81 37.34 -9.99
CA ARG A 720 16.45 37.54 -8.56
C ARG A 720 16.21 39.01 -8.18
N GLU A 721 16.25 39.91 -9.17
CA GLU A 721 15.97 41.34 -9.02
C GLU A 721 14.69 41.74 -9.79
N ASP A 722 14.33 43.03 -9.76
CA ASP A 722 13.19 43.55 -10.54
C ASP A 722 13.37 43.25 -12.05
N THR A 723 12.48 42.41 -12.58
CA THR A 723 12.56 41.86 -13.95
C THR A 723 12.26 42.90 -15.03
N GLY A 724 11.61 44.01 -14.71
CA GLY A 724 11.33 45.10 -15.64
C GLY A 724 12.57 45.89 -16.06
N GLY A 725 13.51 46.11 -15.13
CA GLY A 725 14.75 46.84 -15.37
C GLY A 725 15.88 46.04 -16.01
N VAL A 726 15.78 44.70 -16.06
CA VAL A 726 16.86 43.83 -16.54
C VAL A 726 17.16 44.06 -18.03
N LYS A 727 16.12 44.25 -18.86
CA LYS A 727 16.26 44.47 -20.30
C LYS A 727 17.19 45.64 -20.63
N GLU A 728 17.19 46.69 -19.81
CA GLU A 728 18.05 47.86 -19.98
C GLU A 728 19.51 47.60 -19.60
N LYS A 729 19.79 46.59 -18.77
CA LYS A 729 21.14 46.20 -18.33
C LYS A 729 21.83 45.29 -19.34
N LEU A 730 21.08 44.43 -20.05
CA LEU A 730 21.61 43.45 -20.99
C LEU A 730 22.53 44.07 -22.05
N GLY A 731 23.67 43.43 -22.30
CA GLY A 731 24.68 43.91 -23.24
C GLY A 731 25.46 45.14 -22.78
N LYS A 732 25.32 45.57 -21.53
CA LYS A 732 26.07 46.68 -20.92
C LYS A 732 26.86 46.21 -19.70
N ASP A 733 27.88 46.96 -19.33
CA ASP A 733 28.67 46.72 -18.11
C ASP A 733 27.88 47.09 -16.85
N ARG A 734 26.89 46.25 -16.55
CA ARG A 734 25.92 46.37 -15.46
C ARG A 734 25.76 44.99 -14.83
N TRP A 735 25.38 44.94 -13.56
CA TRP A 735 25.22 43.67 -12.84
C TRP A 735 23.74 43.32 -12.67
N ILE A 736 23.43 42.03 -12.81
CA ILE A 736 22.11 41.43 -12.63
C ILE A 736 22.21 40.44 -11.48
N GLN A 737 21.32 40.53 -10.51
CA GLN A 737 21.19 39.53 -9.45
C GLN A 737 20.49 38.27 -10.02
N VAL A 738 21.10 37.11 -9.81
CA VAL A 738 20.67 35.83 -10.40
C VAL A 738 20.80 34.67 -9.42
N GLY A 739 20.02 33.61 -9.65
CA GLY A 739 20.15 32.30 -9.03
C GLY A 739 20.55 31.24 -10.07
N THR A 740 21.43 30.32 -9.69
CA THR A 740 21.88 29.21 -10.57
C THR A 740 21.06 27.93 -10.37
N PRO A 741 21.05 26.99 -11.33
CA PRO A 741 20.45 25.66 -11.17
C PRO A 741 20.97 24.88 -9.94
N SER A 742 22.25 25.09 -9.60
CA SER A 742 22.92 24.55 -8.41
C SER A 742 22.64 25.37 -7.14
N LEU A 743 21.68 26.28 -7.14
CA LEU A 743 21.22 27.05 -5.97
C LEU A 743 22.26 28.02 -5.38
N HIS A 744 23.11 28.61 -6.22
CA HIS A 744 23.94 29.75 -5.83
C HIS A 744 23.25 31.06 -6.21
N ASP A 745 23.05 31.94 -5.23
CA ASP A 745 22.51 33.29 -5.47
C ASP A 745 23.66 34.31 -5.47
N GLY A 746 23.70 35.18 -6.48
CA GLY A 746 24.74 36.19 -6.62
C GLY A 746 24.51 37.12 -7.79
N PHE A 747 25.60 37.70 -8.31
CA PHE A 747 25.57 38.68 -9.39
C PHE A 747 26.40 38.20 -10.57
N VAL A 748 25.87 38.42 -11.78
CA VAL A 748 26.57 38.23 -13.04
C VAL A 748 26.59 39.53 -13.83
N ASN A 749 27.60 39.70 -14.68
CA ASN A 749 27.71 40.88 -15.53
C ASN A 749 26.85 40.71 -16.80
N ALA A 750 26.01 41.70 -17.05
CA ALA A 750 25.01 41.74 -18.12
C ALA A 750 25.62 41.76 -19.54
N LEU A 751 26.93 42.01 -19.68
CA LEU A 751 27.67 41.83 -20.95
C LEU A 751 27.69 40.39 -21.44
N TYR A 752 27.64 39.42 -20.51
CA TYR A 752 27.84 37.99 -20.79
C TYR A 752 26.57 37.16 -20.65
N VAL A 753 25.41 37.81 -20.61
CA VAL A 753 24.12 37.12 -20.59
C VAL A 753 23.16 37.77 -21.56
N GLN A 754 22.17 37.01 -22.01
CA GLN A 754 21.09 37.48 -22.87
C GLN A 754 19.74 37.09 -22.27
N ALA A 755 18.70 37.89 -22.55
CA ALA A 755 17.34 37.52 -22.17
C ALA A 755 16.97 36.16 -22.76
N LYS A 756 16.36 35.31 -21.95
CA LYS A 756 15.74 34.07 -22.41
C LYS A 756 14.32 34.03 -21.87
N GLN A 757 13.36 34.12 -22.78
CA GLN A 757 11.96 33.92 -22.43
C GLN A 757 11.63 32.43 -22.56
N PHE A 758 10.92 31.91 -21.56
CA PHE A 758 10.40 30.56 -21.55
C PHE A 758 8.90 30.64 -21.41
N GLU A 759 8.19 30.14 -22.41
CA GLU A 759 6.88 29.56 -22.18
C GLU A 759 7.16 28.07 -21.91
N ASP A 760 6.91 27.61 -20.68
CA ASP A 760 7.01 26.17 -20.38
C ASP A 760 5.68 25.51 -20.77
N ASP A 761 5.58 25.12 -22.04
CA ASP A 761 4.44 24.42 -22.61
C ASP A 761 4.53 22.89 -22.48
N ARG A 762 5.65 22.39 -21.93
CA ARG A 762 5.90 20.96 -21.72
C ARG A 762 4.83 20.37 -20.82
N LYS A 763 4.37 19.17 -21.17
CA LYS A 763 3.34 18.45 -20.42
C LYS A 763 3.92 17.18 -19.82
N PRO A 764 3.38 16.70 -18.68
CA PRO A 764 3.67 15.35 -18.21
C PRO A 764 3.45 14.36 -19.33
N VAL A 765 4.42 13.47 -19.54
CA VAL A 765 4.35 12.51 -20.63
C VAL A 765 3.27 11.45 -20.37
N GLU A 766 2.60 11.04 -21.45
CA GLU A 766 1.67 9.93 -21.42
C GLU A 766 2.39 8.62 -21.72
N ASP A 767 2.37 7.70 -20.76
CA ASP A 767 3.12 6.43 -20.82
C ASP A 767 2.79 5.59 -22.06
N ALA A 768 1.51 5.57 -22.46
CA ALA A 768 1.05 4.83 -23.63
C ALA A 768 1.65 5.32 -24.97
N SER A 769 2.27 6.49 -25.00
CA SER A 769 2.93 7.05 -26.19
C SER A 769 4.41 6.67 -26.30
N LEU A 770 5.00 6.10 -25.24
CA LEU A 770 6.43 5.79 -25.18
C LEU A 770 6.77 4.47 -25.85
N PRO A 771 8.00 4.33 -26.38
CA PRO A 771 8.51 3.04 -26.81
C PRO A 771 8.46 2.01 -25.68
N ARG A 772 8.20 0.75 -26.03
CA ARG A 772 8.26 -0.36 -25.09
C ARG A 772 9.67 -0.44 -24.50
N GLY A 773 9.78 -0.56 -23.17
CA GLY A 773 11.07 -0.52 -22.47
C GLY A 773 11.44 0.88 -21.95
N GLU A 774 10.56 1.87 -22.10
CA GLU A 774 10.61 3.17 -21.43
C GLU A 774 9.40 3.36 -20.50
N CYS A 775 9.44 4.37 -19.62
CA CYS A 775 8.39 4.64 -18.65
C CYS A 775 8.21 6.15 -18.42
N ALA A 776 6.97 6.63 -18.31
CA ALA A 776 6.67 8.04 -18.07
C ALA A 776 6.95 8.47 -16.62
N TRP A 777 6.80 7.56 -15.66
CA TRP A 777 7.03 7.83 -14.25
C TRP A 777 8.49 7.76 -13.87
N THR A 778 8.92 8.58 -12.91
CA THR A 778 10.33 8.63 -12.49
C THR A 778 10.73 7.53 -11.50
N TYR A 779 9.78 6.74 -10.99
CA TYR A 779 10.02 5.69 -10.00
C TYR A 779 10.86 4.54 -10.53
N GLY A 780 11.80 4.02 -9.75
CA GLY A 780 12.43 2.76 -10.09
C GLY A 780 13.34 2.18 -9.03
N ILE A 781 13.82 0.96 -9.30
CA ILE A 781 14.69 0.19 -8.41
C ILE A 781 15.80 -0.47 -9.24
N HIS A 782 17.01 -0.43 -8.73
CA HIS A 782 18.13 -1.20 -9.26
C HIS A 782 17.97 -2.67 -8.87
N ALA A 783 17.70 -3.55 -9.82
CA ALA A 783 17.38 -4.97 -9.63
C ALA A 783 18.59 -5.87 -9.35
N SER A 784 19.82 -5.34 -9.32
CA SER A 784 21.09 -6.09 -9.28
C SER A 784 21.34 -7.00 -10.49
N ASP A 785 22.34 -7.89 -10.38
CA ASP A 785 22.75 -8.85 -11.40
C ASP A 785 21.82 -10.08 -11.48
N SER A 786 20.77 -10.14 -10.65
CA SER A 786 19.88 -11.30 -10.52
C SER A 786 18.61 -11.18 -11.34
N ASP A 787 18.33 -12.24 -12.11
CA ASP A 787 17.08 -12.41 -12.86
C ASP A 787 15.86 -12.69 -11.96
N GLU A 788 16.07 -12.86 -10.65
CA GLU A 788 15.02 -13.19 -9.69
C GLU A 788 14.42 -11.96 -8.99
N ALA A 789 14.96 -10.77 -9.24
CA ALA A 789 14.38 -9.55 -8.69
C ALA A 789 12.96 -9.37 -9.23
N ASP A 790 11.97 -9.25 -8.36
CA ASP A 790 10.60 -8.90 -8.73
C ASP A 790 9.96 -8.02 -7.66
N PHE A 791 9.99 -6.72 -7.92
CA PHE A 791 9.41 -5.69 -7.07
C PHE A 791 8.09 -5.12 -7.63
N ARG A 792 7.52 -5.74 -8.68
CA ARG A 792 6.32 -5.22 -9.36
C ARG A 792 5.11 -5.13 -8.42
N PHE A 793 5.06 -5.98 -7.40
CA PHE A 793 4.05 -5.93 -6.33
C PHE A 793 4.04 -4.60 -5.54
N LEU A 794 5.09 -3.78 -5.64
CA LEU A 794 5.10 -2.43 -5.05
C LEU A 794 4.20 -1.45 -5.81
N PHE A 795 3.84 -1.75 -7.05
CA PHE A 795 3.01 -0.92 -7.93
C PHE A 795 1.57 -1.43 -8.05
N GLU A 796 1.26 -2.60 -7.49
CA GLU A 796 -0.07 -3.20 -7.54
C GLU A 796 -1.16 -2.23 -7.06
N GLY A 797 -2.22 -2.09 -7.87
CA GLY A 797 -3.36 -1.23 -7.57
C GLY A 797 -3.18 0.26 -7.88
N THR A 798 -2.06 0.67 -8.50
CA THR A 798 -1.76 2.11 -8.75
C THR A 798 -1.95 2.56 -10.20
N ASN A 799 -2.21 1.64 -11.15
CA ASN A 799 -2.18 1.90 -12.61
C ASN A 799 -0.86 2.54 -13.12
N LYS A 800 0.22 2.44 -12.34
CA LYS A 800 1.55 2.97 -12.65
C LYS A 800 2.56 1.85 -12.74
N THR A 801 3.64 2.09 -13.45
CA THR A 801 4.83 1.24 -13.53
C THR A 801 6.05 2.04 -13.06
N GLY A 802 7.26 1.60 -13.43
CA GLY A 802 8.49 2.30 -13.12
C GLY A 802 9.65 1.78 -13.96
N TRP A 803 10.84 2.09 -13.51
CA TRP A 803 12.11 1.71 -14.11
C TRP A 803 12.77 0.56 -13.34
N VAL A 804 13.42 -0.31 -14.08
CA VAL A 804 14.30 -1.37 -13.56
C VAL A 804 15.67 -1.27 -14.22
N LEU A 805 16.72 -1.37 -13.41
CA LEU A 805 18.08 -1.47 -13.92
C LEU A 805 18.70 -2.82 -13.57
N PHE A 806 19.25 -3.49 -14.58
CA PHE A 806 20.06 -4.69 -14.45
C PHE A 806 21.52 -4.37 -14.67
N THR A 807 22.44 -5.10 -14.02
CA THR A 807 23.86 -4.99 -14.34
C THR A 807 24.41 -6.32 -14.83
N ARG A 808 25.25 -6.26 -15.87
CA ARG A 808 25.84 -7.41 -16.53
C ARG A 808 27.34 -7.23 -16.69
N SER A 809 28.08 -8.28 -16.33
CA SER A 809 29.52 -8.39 -16.57
C SER A 809 29.74 -9.21 -17.84
N LEU A 810 30.24 -8.59 -18.90
CA LEU A 810 30.40 -9.23 -20.20
C LEU A 810 31.81 -9.76 -20.47
N GLY A 811 32.82 -9.28 -19.75
CA GLY A 811 34.22 -9.54 -20.08
C GLY A 811 34.61 -8.96 -21.45
N ALA A 812 35.71 -9.44 -22.03
CA ALA A 812 36.24 -8.98 -23.33
C ALA A 812 36.61 -10.16 -24.25
N ASN A 813 35.87 -11.28 -24.16
CA ASN A 813 36.07 -12.44 -25.02
C ASN A 813 35.04 -12.48 -26.15
N ARG A 814 35.50 -12.22 -27.39
CA ARG A 814 34.66 -12.16 -28.59
C ARG A 814 34.00 -13.48 -28.98
N GLU A 815 34.50 -14.60 -28.46
CA GLU A 815 33.93 -15.93 -28.75
C GLU A 815 32.72 -16.26 -27.87
N ILE A 816 32.53 -15.52 -26.76
CA ILE A 816 31.44 -15.75 -25.82
C ILE A 816 30.29 -14.79 -26.16
N CYS A 817 29.15 -15.36 -26.55
CA CYS A 817 27.91 -14.61 -26.73
C CYS A 817 27.06 -14.74 -25.48
N ILE A 818 26.83 -13.63 -24.79
CA ILE A 818 25.91 -13.54 -23.64
C ILE A 818 24.67 -12.77 -24.15
N ASP A 819 23.48 -13.28 -23.88
CA ASP A 819 22.20 -12.63 -24.15
C ASP A 819 21.30 -12.73 -22.92
N HIS A 820 20.29 -11.86 -22.81
CA HIS A 820 19.23 -11.98 -21.80
C HIS A 820 17.88 -11.53 -22.36
N ASP A 821 16.80 -12.07 -21.79
CA ASP A 821 15.43 -11.71 -22.15
C ASP A 821 14.75 -10.90 -21.04
N TYR A 822 14.58 -9.60 -21.28
CA TYR A 822 13.91 -8.65 -20.39
C TYR A 822 12.44 -8.40 -20.76
N THR A 823 11.89 -9.16 -21.72
CA THR A 823 10.52 -9.03 -22.21
C THR A 823 9.50 -9.09 -21.06
N ALA A 824 9.75 -9.93 -20.05
CA ALA A 824 8.89 -10.00 -18.86
C ALA A 824 8.71 -8.67 -18.11
N TRP A 825 9.64 -7.72 -18.24
CA TRP A 825 9.53 -6.38 -17.68
C TRP A 825 8.92 -5.39 -18.67
N SER A 826 9.50 -5.31 -19.87
CA SER A 826 9.08 -4.31 -20.86
C SER A 826 7.66 -4.55 -21.39
N GLU A 827 7.18 -5.78 -21.47
CA GLU A 827 5.77 -6.06 -21.83
C GLU A 827 4.77 -5.64 -20.75
N HIS A 828 5.23 -5.50 -19.50
CA HIS A 828 4.42 -5.03 -18.38
C HIS A 828 4.55 -3.51 -18.17
N GLY A 829 5.06 -2.77 -19.16
CA GLY A 829 5.15 -1.31 -19.16
C GLY A 829 6.29 -0.75 -18.30
N TYR A 830 7.29 -1.55 -17.96
CA TYR A 830 8.45 -1.07 -17.22
C TYR A 830 9.53 -0.54 -18.16
N GLY A 831 10.16 0.55 -17.73
CA GLY A 831 11.39 1.04 -18.33
C GLY A 831 12.55 0.11 -17.99
N VAL A 832 13.31 -0.36 -18.98
CA VAL A 832 14.38 -1.35 -18.79
C VAL A 832 15.73 -0.75 -19.16
N ILE A 833 16.61 -0.64 -18.18
CA ILE A 833 17.98 -0.15 -18.35
C ILE A 833 18.95 -1.31 -18.06
N VAL A 834 19.96 -1.48 -18.91
CA VAL A 834 21.01 -2.49 -18.71
C VAL A 834 22.37 -1.81 -18.63
N ARG A 835 23.01 -1.93 -17.48
CA ARG A 835 24.40 -1.50 -17.28
C ARG A 835 25.35 -2.61 -17.70
N LEU A 836 26.20 -2.33 -18.69
CA LEU A 836 27.17 -3.25 -19.26
C LEU A 836 28.57 -2.91 -18.72
N ASN A 837 29.09 -3.81 -17.90
CA ASN A 837 30.44 -3.72 -17.34
C ASN A 837 31.33 -4.80 -17.97
N HIS A 838 32.64 -4.56 -18.00
CA HIS A 838 33.62 -5.63 -18.22
C HIS A 838 33.62 -6.61 -17.04
N GLY A 839 33.76 -6.07 -15.83
CA GLY A 839 33.63 -6.75 -14.56
C GLY A 839 33.40 -5.73 -13.44
N TYR A 840 33.66 -6.13 -12.19
CA TYR A 840 33.52 -5.26 -11.01
C TYR A 840 34.78 -5.27 -10.16
N GLY A 841 34.99 -4.19 -9.41
CA GLY A 841 36.11 -4.07 -8.49
C GLY A 841 37.44 -4.13 -9.23
N ASP A 842 38.36 -4.95 -8.71
CA ASP A 842 39.71 -5.10 -9.27
C ASP A 842 39.75 -5.81 -10.65
N VAL A 843 38.64 -6.35 -11.14
CA VAL A 843 38.51 -6.78 -12.56
C VAL A 843 38.39 -5.57 -13.50
N GLY A 844 37.86 -4.47 -12.99
CA GLY A 844 37.65 -3.22 -13.70
C GLY A 844 36.29 -3.14 -14.41
N THR A 845 35.64 -1.98 -14.30
CA THR A 845 34.39 -1.67 -15.03
C THR A 845 34.59 -1.64 -16.55
N LEU A 846 35.81 -1.27 -16.98
CA LEU A 846 36.32 -1.47 -18.34
C LEU A 846 37.53 -2.40 -18.29
N PRO A 847 37.87 -3.12 -19.38
CA PRO A 847 39.10 -3.91 -19.41
C PRO A 847 40.32 -3.00 -19.52
N VAL A 848 41.53 -3.57 -19.57
CA VAL A 848 42.72 -2.81 -19.97
C VAL A 848 42.53 -2.19 -21.36
N ARG A 849 43.13 -1.01 -21.60
CA ARG A 849 42.89 -0.21 -22.83
C ARG A 849 43.07 -0.98 -24.15
N SER A 850 44.01 -1.93 -24.22
CA SER A 850 44.23 -2.78 -25.41
C SER A 850 43.05 -3.71 -25.74
N LYS A 851 42.07 -3.83 -24.85
CA LYS A 851 40.89 -4.69 -24.97
C LYS A 851 39.58 -3.91 -25.09
N TYR A 852 39.61 -2.58 -25.23
CA TYR A 852 38.40 -1.78 -25.43
C TYR A 852 37.62 -2.18 -26.68
N GLY A 853 38.29 -2.47 -27.80
CA GLY A 853 37.63 -2.95 -29.02
C GLY A 853 36.95 -4.31 -28.84
N ASP A 854 37.57 -5.22 -28.10
CA ASP A 854 36.99 -6.54 -27.81
C ASP A 854 35.76 -6.41 -26.90
N PHE A 855 35.82 -5.57 -25.87
CA PHE A 855 34.68 -5.26 -25.00
C PHE A 855 33.53 -4.58 -25.76
N ALA A 856 33.84 -3.59 -26.59
CA ALA A 856 32.87 -2.90 -27.43
C ALA A 856 32.12 -3.86 -28.37
N HIS A 857 32.84 -4.83 -28.95
CA HIS A 857 32.26 -5.90 -29.75
C HIS A 857 31.32 -6.82 -28.93
N CYS A 858 31.72 -7.19 -27.70
CA CYS A 858 30.86 -7.96 -26.80
C CYS A 858 29.58 -7.19 -26.45
N CYS A 859 29.66 -5.88 -26.17
CA CYS A 859 28.50 -5.04 -25.91
C CYS A 859 27.55 -4.95 -27.12
N GLY A 860 28.08 -4.75 -28.34
CA GLY A 860 27.28 -4.77 -29.56
C GLY A 860 26.60 -6.12 -29.80
N SER A 861 27.32 -7.22 -29.55
CA SER A 861 26.76 -8.58 -29.62
C SER A 861 25.68 -8.80 -28.56
N TYR A 862 25.87 -8.30 -27.35
CA TYR A 862 24.87 -8.38 -26.29
C TYR A 862 23.57 -7.64 -26.69
N ALA A 863 23.70 -6.43 -27.25
CA ALA A 863 22.56 -5.65 -27.73
C ALA A 863 21.84 -6.33 -28.90
N ALA A 864 22.56 -6.97 -29.82
CA ALA A 864 21.98 -7.70 -30.94
C ALA A 864 21.14 -8.91 -30.52
N ASN A 865 21.53 -9.59 -29.44
CA ASN A 865 20.95 -10.88 -29.04
C ASN A 865 19.96 -10.77 -27.87
N SER A 866 20.04 -9.70 -27.06
CA SER A 866 19.13 -9.50 -25.94
C SER A 866 17.77 -8.98 -26.39
N LYS A 867 16.72 -9.25 -25.59
CA LYS A 867 15.34 -8.88 -25.91
C LYS A 867 14.72 -8.02 -24.83
N GLY A 868 13.77 -7.18 -25.23
CA GLY A 868 12.98 -6.39 -24.29
C GLY A 868 13.74 -5.26 -23.60
N CYS A 869 14.91 -4.87 -24.11
CA CYS A 869 15.70 -3.72 -23.68
C CYS A 869 16.30 -2.99 -24.88
N HIS A 870 16.46 -1.67 -24.78
CA HIS A 870 17.17 -0.84 -25.75
C HIS A 870 17.96 0.30 -25.09
N ILE A 871 18.06 0.34 -23.76
CA ILE A 871 18.77 1.39 -23.02
C ILE A 871 19.98 0.77 -22.33
N TYR A 872 21.17 1.23 -22.70
CA TYR A 872 22.45 0.66 -22.25
C TYR A 872 23.30 1.72 -21.57
N ILE A 873 23.79 1.40 -20.37
CA ILE A 873 24.80 2.19 -19.66
C ILE A 873 26.14 1.50 -19.79
N ILE A 874 27.19 2.22 -20.18
CA ILE A 874 28.51 1.62 -20.41
C ILE A 874 29.43 1.89 -19.22
N GLY A 875 29.72 0.84 -18.45
CA GLY A 875 30.54 0.94 -17.24
C GLY A 875 29.80 1.58 -16.05
N ASN A 876 30.54 1.73 -14.95
CA ASN A 876 30.08 2.28 -13.68
C ASN A 876 31.24 2.94 -12.94
N GLU A 877 31.02 4.15 -12.41
CA GLU A 877 31.93 4.81 -11.48
C GLU A 877 33.40 4.81 -11.94
N GLN A 878 33.62 5.07 -13.22
CA GLN A 878 34.92 4.99 -13.89
C GLN A 878 36.01 5.90 -13.30
N ASN A 879 35.65 6.92 -12.50
CA ASN A 879 36.60 7.75 -11.76
C ASN A 879 37.03 7.13 -10.42
N ASN A 880 36.30 6.13 -9.92
CA ASN A 880 36.62 5.38 -8.72
C ASN A 880 37.70 4.34 -9.04
N VAL A 881 38.88 4.49 -8.45
CA VAL A 881 40.03 3.61 -8.72
C VAL A 881 39.79 2.16 -8.29
N ARG A 882 38.79 1.92 -7.44
CA ARG A 882 38.37 0.56 -7.07
C ARG A 882 37.73 -0.17 -8.24
N GLU A 883 37.22 0.55 -9.23
CA GLU A 883 36.63 0.01 -10.47
C GLU A 883 37.63 0.01 -11.63
N HIS A 884 38.93 0.22 -11.37
CA HIS A 884 39.96 0.19 -12.40
C HIS A 884 40.55 -1.22 -12.53
N PRO A 885 40.80 -1.70 -13.76
CA PRO A 885 41.56 -2.93 -13.94
C PRO A 885 43.00 -2.76 -13.41
N PRO A 886 43.65 -3.84 -12.95
CA PRO A 886 44.90 -3.73 -12.21
C PRO A 886 46.01 -3.11 -13.07
N GLY A 887 46.61 -2.03 -12.59
CA GLY A 887 47.71 -1.34 -13.29
C GLY A 887 47.28 -0.55 -14.54
N SER A 888 45.99 -0.39 -14.81
CA SER A 888 45.48 0.35 -15.98
C SER A 888 44.41 1.36 -15.58
N PRO A 889 44.82 2.57 -15.11
CA PRO A 889 43.88 3.61 -14.71
C PRO A 889 42.93 4.04 -15.84
N ILE A 890 41.66 4.27 -15.51
CA ILE A 890 40.65 4.72 -16.47
C ILE A 890 40.59 6.25 -16.47
N HIS A 891 41.41 6.90 -17.29
CA HIS A 891 41.35 8.35 -17.52
C HIS A 891 40.05 8.77 -18.23
N PRO A 892 39.56 10.02 -18.03
CA PRO A 892 38.30 10.46 -18.66
C PRO A 892 38.35 10.39 -20.19
N GLU A 893 39.49 10.66 -20.82
CA GLU A 893 39.67 10.53 -22.28
C GLU A 893 39.71 9.07 -22.71
N ALA A 894 40.31 8.20 -21.91
CA ALA A 894 40.36 6.75 -22.17
C ALA A 894 38.97 6.11 -22.00
N TYR A 895 38.19 6.58 -21.02
CA TYR A 895 36.79 6.19 -20.89
C TYR A 895 35.98 6.64 -22.11
N ALA A 896 36.14 7.90 -22.55
CA ALA A 896 35.44 8.40 -23.72
C ALA A 896 35.77 7.60 -24.99
N GLU A 897 37.03 7.19 -25.18
CA GLU A 897 37.43 6.27 -26.25
C GLU A 897 36.67 4.93 -26.18
N ALA A 898 36.66 4.28 -25.01
CA ALA A 898 35.94 3.02 -24.82
C ALA A 898 34.43 3.18 -25.05
N PHE A 899 33.85 4.28 -24.58
CA PHE A 899 32.44 4.62 -24.77
C PHE A 899 32.11 4.81 -26.25
N ASN A 900 32.89 5.60 -26.99
CA ASN A 900 32.66 5.86 -28.41
C ASN A 900 32.73 4.58 -29.24
N LEU A 901 33.72 3.71 -28.98
CA LEU A 901 33.82 2.39 -29.62
C LEU A 901 32.60 1.50 -29.30
N THR A 902 32.21 1.46 -28.04
CA THR A 902 31.08 0.64 -27.57
C THR A 902 29.76 1.12 -28.17
N ARG A 903 29.52 2.44 -28.17
CA ARG A 903 28.34 3.03 -28.78
C ARG A 903 28.28 2.74 -30.28
N ALA A 904 29.39 2.86 -31.00
CA ALA A 904 29.42 2.55 -32.43
C ALA A 904 28.95 1.11 -32.72
N HIS A 905 29.45 0.13 -31.95
CA HIS A 905 29.04 -1.27 -32.11
C HIS A 905 27.59 -1.54 -31.68
N ILE A 906 27.12 -0.91 -30.60
CA ILE A 906 25.70 -1.05 -30.19
C ILE A 906 24.79 -0.42 -31.23
N LYS A 907 25.12 0.77 -31.77
CA LYS A 907 24.32 1.44 -32.80
C LYS A 907 24.33 0.71 -34.14
N GLU A 908 25.41 0.01 -34.47
CA GLU A 908 25.47 -0.88 -35.63
C GLU A 908 24.51 -2.08 -35.47
N ALA A 909 24.44 -2.65 -34.26
CA ALA A 909 23.57 -3.77 -33.94
C ALA A 909 22.09 -3.38 -33.74
N GLN A 910 21.85 -2.25 -33.10
CA GLN A 910 20.55 -1.75 -32.66
C GLN A 910 20.50 -0.20 -32.82
N PRO A 911 20.15 0.32 -34.02
CA PRO A 911 20.23 1.75 -34.33
C PRO A 911 19.41 2.66 -33.40
N GLU A 912 18.28 2.17 -32.90
CA GLU A 912 17.38 2.87 -32.00
C GLU A 912 17.82 2.85 -30.53
N ALA A 913 18.86 2.10 -30.17
CA ALA A 913 19.30 1.96 -28.79
C ALA A 913 19.71 3.29 -28.16
N ILE A 914 19.34 3.53 -26.90
CA ILE A 914 19.78 4.68 -26.11
C ILE A 914 21.06 4.26 -25.39
N VAL A 915 22.21 4.82 -25.80
CA VAL A 915 23.52 4.50 -25.22
C VAL A 915 24.00 5.66 -24.35
N VAL A 916 24.20 5.36 -23.07
CA VAL A 916 24.44 6.32 -21.99
C VAL A 916 25.80 6.04 -21.34
N PRO A 917 26.66 7.04 -21.09
CA PRO A 917 27.88 6.84 -20.34
C PRO A 917 27.56 6.49 -18.88
N GLY A 918 28.37 5.64 -18.25
CA GLY A 918 28.34 5.31 -16.83
C GLY A 918 28.44 6.54 -15.94
N ALA A 919 27.72 6.51 -14.83
CA ALA A 919 27.77 7.57 -13.84
C ALA A 919 29.15 7.65 -13.19
N VAL A 920 29.60 8.88 -12.95
CA VAL A 920 30.80 9.17 -12.14
C VAL A 920 30.43 9.04 -10.67
N ASP A 921 31.29 8.39 -9.87
CA ASP A 921 31.17 8.37 -8.41
C ASP A 921 31.33 9.82 -7.88
N PRO A 922 30.28 10.41 -7.27
CA PRO A 922 30.33 11.79 -6.81
C PRO A 922 31.26 11.99 -5.61
N TYR A 923 31.77 10.94 -4.96
CA TYR A 923 32.59 11.03 -3.74
C TYR A 923 34.03 10.60 -3.94
N PHE A 924 34.33 9.85 -5.00
CA PHE A 924 35.69 9.37 -5.21
C PHE A 924 36.59 10.40 -5.90
N GLY A 925 37.37 11.09 -5.08
CA GLY A 925 38.39 12.03 -5.52
C GLY A 925 39.80 11.67 -5.06
N LEU A 926 40.15 10.43 -4.74
CA LEU A 926 41.50 10.08 -4.26
C LEU A 926 42.54 10.07 -5.39
N ALA A 927 43.81 10.29 -5.05
CA ALA A 927 44.92 10.13 -5.98
C ALA A 927 45.07 8.65 -6.38
N TRP A 928 45.27 8.38 -7.67
CA TRP A 928 45.27 7.01 -8.21
C TRP A 928 46.50 6.18 -7.82
N SER A 929 47.56 6.87 -7.42
CA SER A 929 48.72 6.32 -6.75
C SER A 929 49.16 7.31 -5.67
N PRO A 930 49.94 6.89 -4.65
CA PRO A 930 50.59 7.83 -3.74
C PRO A 930 51.37 8.90 -4.54
N GLY A 931 50.97 10.16 -4.44
CA GLY A 931 51.56 11.29 -5.19
C GLY A 931 51.16 11.41 -6.67
N GLY A 932 50.25 10.57 -7.16
CA GLY A 932 49.71 10.63 -8.53
C GLY A 932 48.68 11.75 -8.73
N PRO A 933 48.23 11.97 -9.98
CA PRO A 933 47.21 12.97 -10.27
C PRO A 933 45.91 12.65 -9.54
N ARG A 934 45.29 13.69 -9.00
CA ARG A 934 44.00 13.66 -8.31
C ARG A 934 42.99 14.39 -9.19
N TYR A 935 41.93 13.71 -9.60
CA TYR A 935 40.83 14.31 -10.37
C TYR A 935 39.68 14.65 -9.43
N SER A 936 39.06 15.82 -9.60
CA SER A 936 37.75 16.05 -8.98
C SER A 936 36.69 15.30 -9.79
N PRO A 937 35.59 14.83 -9.16
CA PRO A 937 34.50 14.19 -9.88
C PRO A 937 33.94 15.05 -11.03
N LEU A 938 33.77 16.36 -10.81
CA LEU A 938 33.32 17.29 -11.87
C LEU A 938 34.34 17.48 -13.00
N ASP A 939 35.64 17.58 -12.70
CA ASP A 939 36.67 17.67 -13.74
C ASP A 939 36.70 16.41 -14.59
N TYR A 940 36.58 15.23 -13.95
CA TYR A 940 36.50 13.95 -14.66
C TYR A 940 35.26 13.92 -15.56
N PHE A 941 34.10 14.23 -15.02
CA PHE A 941 32.81 14.22 -15.72
C PHE A 941 32.80 15.15 -16.94
N THR A 942 33.23 16.40 -16.76
CA THR A 942 33.26 17.38 -17.86
C THR A 942 34.31 17.04 -18.92
N THR A 943 35.50 16.58 -18.52
CA THR A 943 36.55 16.15 -19.46
C THR A 943 36.08 14.95 -20.28
N MET A 944 35.43 13.99 -19.64
CA MET A 944 34.82 12.83 -20.28
C MET A 944 33.78 13.24 -21.33
N LEU A 945 32.78 14.04 -20.93
CA LEU A 945 31.71 14.47 -21.85
C LEU A 945 32.21 15.34 -23.02
N ASN A 946 33.34 16.03 -22.86
CA ASN A 946 33.97 16.80 -23.93
C ASN A 946 34.68 15.93 -24.97
N HIS A 947 35.12 14.72 -24.60
CA HIS A 947 35.79 13.76 -25.49
C HIS A 947 34.85 12.69 -26.05
N ILE A 948 33.59 12.63 -25.58
CA ILE A 948 32.57 11.78 -26.20
C ILE A 948 32.12 12.42 -27.52
N ASP A 949 32.06 11.60 -28.57
CA ASP A 949 31.70 12.05 -29.92
C ASP A 949 30.19 12.24 -30.06
N ASP A 950 29.40 11.31 -29.52
CA ASP A 950 27.94 11.32 -29.55
C ASP A 950 27.36 10.42 -28.43
N LEU A 951 26.18 10.76 -27.88
CA LEU A 951 25.50 10.05 -26.79
C LEU A 951 23.99 10.25 -26.84
N ASP A 952 23.22 9.38 -26.19
CA ASP A 952 21.75 9.43 -26.22
C ASP A 952 21.12 9.85 -24.88
N GLY A 953 21.92 9.94 -23.81
CA GLY A 953 21.48 10.34 -22.46
C GLY A 953 22.65 10.52 -21.51
N ILE A 954 22.39 10.96 -20.29
CA ILE A 954 23.40 11.15 -19.24
C ILE A 954 23.01 10.35 -17.99
N CYS A 955 23.95 9.57 -17.44
CA CYS A 955 23.77 8.83 -16.20
C CYS A 955 24.38 9.57 -15.02
N LEU A 956 23.67 9.66 -13.90
CA LEU A 956 24.15 10.26 -12.65
C LEU A 956 23.86 9.36 -11.46
N HIS A 957 24.66 9.48 -10.41
CA HIS A 957 24.38 8.91 -9.09
C HIS A 957 24.24 10.03 -8.06
N THR A 958 23.37 9.85 -7.05
CA THR A 958 23.26 10.80 -5.95
C THR A 958 22.78 10.15 -4.66
N TYR A 959 23.30 10.60 -3.51
CA TYR A 959 23.15 9.89 -2.24
C TYR A 959 23.01 10.85 -1.07
N THR A 960 22.56 10.35 0.08
CA THR A 960 22.80 11.01 1.37
C THR A 960 23.75 10.18 2.23
N HIS A 961 24.37 10.77 3.25
CA HIS A 961 25.31 9.99 4.08
C HIS A 961 24.63 9.14 5.16
N TRP A 962 23.42 9.48 5.58
CA TRP A 962 22.57 8.70 6.49
C TRP A 962 21.09 9.00 6.23
N MET A 963 20.18 8.28 6.89
CA MET A 963 18.73 8.39 6.70
C MET A 963 18.12 9.60 7.43
N ASP A 964 18.38 10.79 6.91
CA ASP A 964 17.76 12.04 7.33
C ASP A 964 17.16 12.76 6.11
N VAL A 965 15.87 13.09 6.22
CA VAL A 965 15.10 13.74 5.15
C VAL A 965 15.64 15.13 4.83
N ALA A 966 16.20 15.83 5.84
CA ALA A 966 16.77 17.16 5.62
C ALA A 966 17.97 17.14 4.65
N LEU A 967 18.66 16.00 4.52
CA LEU A 967 19.80 15.86 3.61
C LEU A 967 19.42 15.80 2.13
N ILE A 968 18.14 15.56 1.80
CA ILE A 968 17.65 15.58 0.42
C ILE A 968 17.80 16.96 -0.22
N THR A 969 17.65 18.02 0.57
CA THR A 969 17.73 19.41 0.11
C THR A 969 18.88 20.17 0.77
N ALA A 970 19.78 19.47 1.46
CA ALA A 970 20.89 20.11 2.16
C ALA A 970 21.94 20.59 1.16
N ARG A 971 22.39 21.84 1.34
CA ARG A 971 23.51 22.45 0.59
C ARG A 971 24.85 22.15 1.27
N THR A 972 25.01 20.95 1.82
CA THR A 972 26.23 20.51 2.50
C THR A 972 27.37 20.43 1.49
N LEU A 973 28.54 20.97 1.83
CA LEU A 973 29.72 20.96 0.98
C LEU A 973 30.80 20.03 1.55
N PHE A 974 31.74 19.60 0.71
CA PHE A 974 32.86 18.77 1.15
C PHE A 974 33.79 19.52 2.09
N ALA A 975 34.29 18.82 3.11
CA ALA A 975 35.32 19.34 4.00
C ALA A 975 36.74 19.26 3.40
N ASP A 976 36.94 18.44 2.36
CA ASP A 976 38.23 18.30 1.68
C ASP A 976 38.54 19.56 0.87
N GLN A 977 39.67 20.20 1.17
CA GLN A 977 40.14 21.41 0.48
C GLN A 977 40.35 21.19 -1.04
N PHE A 978 40.53 19.96 -1.51
CA PHE A 978 40.62 19.69 -2.95
C PHE A 978 39.29 19.89 -3.69
N LEU A 979 38.17 19.75 -2.99
CA LEU A 979 36.80 19.95 -3.49
C LEU A 979 36.21 21.27 -2.96
N GLN A 980 37.08 22.24 -2.66
CA GLN A 980 36.73 23.44 -1.90
C GLN A 980 35.58 24.24 -2.55
N PRO A 981 34.64 24.76 -1.72
CA PRO A 981 33.64 25.73 -2.13
C PRO A 981 34.20 27.00 -2.80
N GLY A 982 33.46 27.56 -3.75
CA GLY A 982 33.81 28.70 -4.58
C GLY A 982 34.74 28.37 -5.75
N THR A 983 35.04 27.08 -5.98
CA THR A 983 35.93 26.65 -7.07
C THR A 983 35.17 25.89 -8.15
N PRO A 984 35.69 25.77 -9.39
CA PRO A 984 35.08 24.93 -10.42
C PRO A 984 34.98 23.43 -10.08
N LYS A 985 35.53 23.00 -8.93
CA LYS A 985 35.55 21.63 -8.44
C LYS A 985 34.50 21.37 -7.35
N GLU A 986 33.79 22.40 -6.93
CA GLU A 986 32.77 22.30 -5.88
C GLU A 986 31.55 21.55 -6.40
N HIS A 987 31.07 20.60 -5.61
CA HIS A 987 29.75 20.01 -5.73
C HIS A 987 29.20 19.66 -4.34
N TYR A 988 27.90 19.38 -4.28
CA TYR A 988 27.25 19.05 -3.01
C TYR A 988 27.64 17.68 -2.48
N TYR A 989 27.74 17.58 -1.15
CA TYR A 989 28.10 16.37 -0.42
C TYR A 989 26.93 15.38 -0.31
N ASP A 990 25.71 15.86 -0.16
CA ASP A 990 24.52 14.98 -0.06
C ASP A 990 23.73 14.98 -1.38
N PHE A 991 22.40 14.82 -1.29
CA PHE A 991 21.53 14.48 -2.41
C PHE A 991 21.50 15.55 -3.49
N LEU A 992 21.84 16.81 -3.19
CA LEU A 992 21.85 17.86 -4.21
C LEU A 992 23.04 17.74 -5.18
N SER A 993 23.92 16.76 -5.02
CA SER A 993 25.05 16.55 -5.94
C SER A 993 24.60 16.43 -7.40
N TYR A 994 23.42 15.84 -7.67
CA TYR A 994 22.92 15.74 -9.05
C TYR A 994 22.76 17.11 -9.72
N ARG A 995 22.45 18.19 -8.98
CA ARG A 995 22.24 19.54 -9.54
C ARG A 995 23.52 20.11 -10.12
N THR A 996 24.63 19.97 -9.41
CA THR A 996 25.94 20.47 -9.85
C THR A 996 26.45 19.69 -11.05
N PHE A 997 26.20 18.38 -11.11
CA PHE A 997 26.52 17.58 -12.28
C PHE A 997 25.61 17.92 -13.48
N ALA A 998 24.30 18.10 -13.26
CA ALA A 998 23.37 18.50 -14.31
C ALA A 998 23.71 19.88 -14.90
N GLU A 999 24.09 20.85 -14.05
CA GLU A 999 24.53 22.17 -14.51
C GLU A 999 25.84 22.11 -15.31
N ALA A 1000 26.73 21.19 -14.96
CA ALA A 1000 28.02 20.98 -15.61
C ALA A 1000 27.92 20.29 -16.99
N ILE A 1001 26.75 19.77 -17.38
CA ILE A 1001 26.54 19.15 -18.70
C ILE A 1001 26.78 20.21 -19.79
N PRO A 1002 27.67 19.93 -20.77
CA PRO A 1002 27.92 20.83 -21.90
C PRO A 1002 26.65 21.15 -22.68
N GLU A 1003 26.54 22.38 -23.20
CA GLU A 1003 25.34 22.86 -23.90
C GLU A 1003 24.85 21.91 -25.00
N ARG A 1004 25.76 21.32 -25.77
CA ARG A 1004 25.45 20.36 -26.85
C ARG A 1004 24.69 19.10 -26.41
N TRP A 1005 24.65 18.80 -25.11
CA TRP A 1005 24.00 17.62 -24.53
C TRP A 1005 22.80 17.95 -23.64
N ARG A 1006 22.40 19.23 -23.52
CA ARG A 1006 21.31 19.65 -22.62
C ARG A 1006 19.91 19.29 -23.12
N ASP A 1007 19.80 18.85 -24.38
CA ASP A 1007 18.59 18.29 -24.98
C ASP A 1007 18.41 16.79 -24.67
N ARG A 1008 19.42 16.14 -24.07
CA ARG A 1008 19.40 14.70 -23.77
C ARG A 1008 18.76 14.42 -22.41
N PRO A 1009 18.15 13.25 -22.21
CA PRO A 1009 17.59 12.87 -20.91
C PRO A 1009 18.68 12.58 -19.87
N ILE A 1010 18.35 12.81 -18.60
CA ILE A 1010 19.17 12.37 -17.45
C ILE A 1010 18.52 11.14 -16.80
N TYR A 1011 19.32 10.14 -16.44
CA TYR A 1011 18.95 8.96 -15.68
C TYR A 1011 19.72 8.94 -14.37
N ILE A 1012 19.02 9.06 -13.23
CA ILE A 1012 19.65 8.82 -11.92
C ILE A 1012 19.48 7.35 -11.58
N THR A 1013 20.57 6.59 -11.67
CA THR A 1013 20.52 5.12 -11.67
C THR A 1013 20.86 4.49 -10.34
N GLU A 1014 21.36 5.27 -9.40
CA GLU A 1014 21.58 4.86 -8.03
C GLU A 1014 21.29 6.03 -7.08
N ALA A 1015 20.43 5.75 -6.09
CA ALA A 1015 20.19 6.62 -4.96
C ALA A 1015 19.85 5.82 -3.69
N ASN A 1016 20.53 6.17 -2.60
CA ASN A 1016 20.33 5.62 -1.26
C ASN A 1016 20.98 6.54 -0.22
N HIS A 1017 20.87 6.16 1.05
CA HIS A 1017 21.77 6.68 2.07
C HIS A 1017 22.94 5.71 2.32
N TRP A 1018 24.15 6.20 2.57
CA TRP A 1018 25.34 5.36 2.74
C TRP A 1018 25.27 4.56 4.05
N LEU A 1019 25.19 5.25 5.18
CA LEU A 1019 25.28 4.61 6.49
C LEU A 1019 23.91 4.14 6.98
N ALA A 1020 23.84 2.94 7.56
CA ALA A 1020 22.69 2.38 8.25
C ALA A 1020 22.41 3.08 9.60
N LEU A 1021 22.31 4.40 9.53
CA LEU A 1021 22.10 5.33 10.63
C LEU A 1021 21.03 6.35 10.23
N GLU A 1022 20.43 6.97 11.23
CA GLU A 1022 19.45 8.04 11.06
C GLU A 1022 20.02 9.44 11.35
N ARG A 1023 21.33 9.50 11.59
CA ARG A 1023 22.07 10.67 12.08
C ARG A 1023 23.56 10.49 11.74
N PRO A 1024 24.39 11.56 11.84
CA PRO A 1024 25.83 11.43 11.67
C PRO A 1024 26.43 10.40 12.65
N PRO A 1025 27.46 9.64 12.23
CA PRO A 1025 28.13 8.68 13.09
C PRO A 1025 28.86 9.40 14.24
N ARG A 1026 28.78 8.85 15.45
CA ARG A 1026 29.40 9.43 16.66
C ARG A 1026 30.78 8.87 16.96
N ASN A 1027 31.15 7.77 16.32
CA ASN A 1027 32.41 7.06 16.54
C ASN A 1027 32.75 6.19 15.33
N GLU A 1028 33.97 5.65 15.32
CA GLU A 1028 34.52 4.84 14.23
C GLU A 1028 33.74 3.53 13.98
N ARG A 1029 33.03 3.02 14.99
CA ARG A 1029 32.19 1.82 14.82
C ARG A 1029 30.92 2.17 14.05
N GLU A 1030 30.26 3.26 14.41
CA GLU A 1030 29.07 3.75 13.71
C GLU A 1030 29.40 4.14 12.25
N SER A 1031 30.59 4.69 11.97
CA SER A 1031 31.00 5.06 10.61
C SER A 1031 31.24 3.89 9.66
N LYS A 1032 31.19 2.64 10.15
CA LYS A 1032 31.33 1.40 9.36
C LYS A 1032 30.01 0.68 9.13
N LEU A 1033 28.90 1.19 9.66
CA LEU A 1033 27.57 0.61 9.46
C LEU A 1033 27.02 1.07 8.11
N ALA A 1034 27.18 0.25 7.06
CA ALA A 1034 26.62 0.51 5.73
C ALA A 1034 25.19 -0.03 5.59
N GLY A 1035 24.40 0.53 4.67
CA GLY A 1035 23.14 -0.07 4.22
C GLY A 1035 21.84 0.67 4.55
N TRP A 1036 20.72 0.11 4.10
CA TRP A 1036 19.39 0.69 4.39
C TRP A 1036 18.96 0.52 5.85
N VAL A 1037 18.50 1.62 6.45
CA VAL A 1037 17.71 1.61 7.68
C VAL A 1037 16.28 1.22 7.32
N ASN A 1038 15.74 0.14 7.91
CA ASN A 1038 14.37 -0.32 7.64
C ASN A 1038 13.31 0.55 8.37
N LYS A 1039 13.18 1.83 7.97
CA LYS A 1039 12.21 2.78 8.56
C LYS A 1039 11.48 3.61 7.50
N ASP A 1040 10.24 3.98 7.80
CA ASP A 1040 9.37 4.82 6.96
C ASP A 1040 9.55 6.28 7.41
N LYS A 1041 10.72 6.87 7.12
CA LYS A 1041 11.05 8.25 7.51
C LYS A 1041 10.57 9.30 6.51
N GLY A 1042 10.13 8.91 5.31
CA GLY A 1042 9.83 9.85 4.23
C GLY A 1042 11.03 10.21 3.36
N TRP A 1043 12.17 9.51 3.52
CA TRP A 1043 13.37 9.76 2.71
C TRP A 1043 13.08 9.47 1.23
N VAL A 1044 12.43 8.33 0.94
CA VAL A 1044 12.12 7.92 -0.44
C VAL A 1044 11.16 8.92 -1.09
N ARG A 1045 10.09 9.30 -0.37
CA ARG A 1045 9.14 10.32 -0.82
C ARG A 1045 9.83 11.65 -1.10
N ALA A 1046 10.69 12.11 -0.20
CA ALA A 1046 11.39 13.38 -0.35
C ALA A 1046 12.34 13.38 -1.54
N ALA A 1047 13.07 12.28 -1.76
CA ALA A 1047 13.96 12.11 -2.91
C ALA A 1047 13.19 12.25 -4.25
N TYR A 1048 12.09 11.50 -4.41
CA TYR A 1048 11.26 11.61 -5.61
C TYR A 1048 10.60 12.99 -5.77
N ALA A 1049 10.13 13.60 -4.68
CA ALA A 1049 9.57 14.95 -4.72
C ALA A 1049 10.62 16.02 -5.09
N GLU A 1050 11.89 15.83 -4.74
CA GLU A 1050 12.98 16.71 -5.17
C GLU A 1050 13.24 16.62 -6.68
N ILE A 1051 13.25 15.40 -7.23
CA ILE A 1051 13.41 15.20 -8.68
C ILE A 1051 12.20 15.75 -9.45
N ASP A 1052 10.98 15.59 -8.91
CA ASP A 1052 9.78 16.19 -9.50
C ASP A 1052 9.85 17.73 -9.49
N ARG A 1053 10.30 18.35 -8.40
CA ARG A 1053 10.56 19.81 -8.36
C ARG A 1053 11.57 20.26 -9.40
N TRP A 1054 12.65 19.50 -9.60
CA TRP A 1054 13.61 19.78 -10.66
C TRP A 1054 12.94 19.72 -12.04
N ASN A 1055 12.19 18.65 -12.35
CA ASN A 1055 11.53 18.48 -13.65
C ASN A 1055 10.45 19.55 -13.92
N GLN A 1056 9.83 20.10 -12.88
CA GLN A 1056 8.88 21.22 -12.98
C GLN A 1056 9.54 22.59 -13.18
N THR A 1057 10.84 22.70 -12.95
CA THR A 1057 11.55 23.95 -13.22
C THR A 1057 11.50 24.17 -14.73
N PRO A 1058 11.01 25.34 -15.22
CA PRO A 1058 11.12 25.72 -16.62
C PRO A 1058 12.56 25.47 -17.08
N HIS A 1059 12.80 25.12 -18.34
CA HIS A 1059 14.15 24.96 -18.90
C HIS A 1059 15.10 23.92 -18.27
N ALA A 1060 14.75 23.27 -17.15
CA ALA A 1060 15.56 22.22 -16.56
C ALA A 1060 15.57 20.98 -17.47
N GLN A 1061 16.78 20.44 -17.66
CA GLN A 1061 17.01 19.18 -18.37
C GLN A 1061 16.28 18.06 -17.63
N GLN A 1062 15.47 17.29 -18.34
CA GLN A 1062 14.52 16.36 -17.71
C GLN A 1062 15.24 15.10 -17.19
N ILE A 1063 14.90 14.74 -15.96
CA ILE A 1063 15.34 13.51 -15.30
C ILE A 1063 14.24 12.46 -15.49
N HIS A 1064 14.53 11.41 -16.25
CA HIS A 1064 13.56 10.38 -16.64
C HIS A 1064 13.34 9.36 -15.52
N CYS A 1065 14.36 9.07 -14.71
CA CYS A 1065 14.24 8.15 -13.59
C CYS A 1065 15.14 8.51 -12.41
N LEU A 1066 14.72 8.06 -11.22
CA LEU A 1066 15.52 7.95 -10.00
C LEU A 1066 15.38 6.52 -9.48
N LEU A 1067 16.47 5.76 -9.44
CA LEU A 1067 16.43 4.35 -9.00
C LEU A 1067 16.96 4.18 -7.58
N LEU A 1068 16.19 3.51 -6.73
CA LEU A 1068 16.68 3.11 -5.40
C LEU A 1068 17.70 1.98 -5.52
N TYR A 1069 18.85 2.16 -4.90
CA TYR A 1069 19.92 1.17 -4.83
C TYR A 1069 19.80 0.35 -3.53
N ARG A 1070 19.53 -0.95 -3.53
CA ARG A 1070 19.16 -1.85 -4.64
C ARG A 1070 18.30 -3.00 -4.13
N TRP A 1071 17.67 -3.77 -5.02
CA TRP A 1071 16.74 -4.83 -4.62
C TRP A 1071 17.36 -5.90 -3.70
N SER A 1072 18.53 -6.44 -4.04
CA SER A 1072 19.16 -7.56 -3.31
C SER A 1072 20.69 -7.58 -3.43
N HIS A 1073 21.36 -8.51 -2.72
CA HIS A 1073 22.79 -8.92 -2.76
C HIS A 1073 23.79 -8.21 -1.84
N ASP A 1074 23.57 -6.97 -1.39
CA ASP A 1074 24.53 -6.26 -0.53
C ASP A 1074 23.86 -5.61 0.70
N ASP A 1075 24.63 -4.85 1.48
CA ASP A 1075 24.14 -4.14 2.67
C ASP A 1075 22.98 -3.17 2.35
N TRP A 1076 22.83 -2.78 1.08
CA TRP A 1076 21.75 -1.94 0.57
C TRP A 1076 20.59 -2.73 -0.08
N ALA A 1077 20.50 -4.04 0.15
CA ALA A 1077 19.34 -4.84 -0.24
C ALA A 1077 18.03 -4.34 0.42
N ILE A 1078 17.06 -3.96 -0.41
CA ILE A 1078 15.74 -3.49 0.04
C ILE A 1078 14.66 -4.59 0.05
N GLU A 1079 14.87 -5.76 -0.57
CA GLU A 1079 13.86 -6.84 -0.72
C GLU A 1079 13.16 -7.23 0.60
N ASN A 1080 13.88 -7.14 1.72
CA ASN A 1080 13.39 -7.50 3.06
C ASN A 1080 13.11 -6.27 3.94
N LYS A 1081 13.09 -5.05 3.38
CA LYS A 1081 12.94 -3.78 4.11
C LYS A 1081 11.52 -3.23 3.96
N ARG A 1082 10.56 -3.87 4.64
CA ARG A 1082 9.11 -3.54 4.58
C ARG A 1082 8.78 -2.05 4.79
N ASN A 1083 9.52 -1.35 5.65
CA ASN A 1083 9.26 0.07 5.89
C ASN A 1083 9.77 0.97 4.76
N ILE A 1084 10.82 0.55 4.03
CA ILE A 1084 11.23 1.20 2.78
C ILE A 1084 10.19 0.95 1.69
N HIS A 1085 9.66 -0.27 1.57
CA HIS A 1085 8.55 -0.58 0.65
C HIS A 1085 7.31 0.27 0.94
N LYS A 1086 7.01 0.50 2.22
CA LYS A 1086 5.90 1.37 2.64
C LYS A 1086 6.13 2.82 2.22
N ASP A 1087 7.34 3.35 2.42
CA ASP A 1087 7.69 4.71 2.01
C ASP A 1087 7.64 4.87 0.48
N PHE A 1088 8.14 3.87 -0.26
CA PHE A 1088 8.07 3.80 -1.72
C PHE A 1088 6.63 3.80 -2.23
N ARG A 1089 5.73 2.96 -1.69
CA ARG A 1089 4.32 2.95 -2.09
C ARG A 1089 3.64 4.31 -1.88
N LYS A 1090 4.01 5.04 -0.83
CA LYS A 1090 3.49 6.41 -0.63
C LYS A 1090 4.05 7.39 -1.65
N ALA A 1091 5.29 7.21 -2.13
CA ALA A 1091 5.83 8.00 -3.23
C ALA A 1091 5.07 7.70 -4.55
N VAL A 1092 4.82 6.42 -4.85
CA VAL A 1092 4.03 5.97 -6.03
C VAL A 1092 2.57 6.44 -5.98
N ALA A 1093 2.05 6.82 -4.81
CA ALA A 1093 0.72 7.43 -4.72
C ALA A 1093 0.64 8.80 -5.44
N HIS A 1094 1.76 9.51 -5.58
CA HIS A 1094 1.86 10.75 -6.36
C HIS A 1094 2.09 10.47 -7.85
N ASP A 1095 1.85 11.44 -8.74
CA ASP A 1095 2.03 11.28 -10.19
C ASP A 1095 3.29 12.02 -10.67
N TYR A 1096 4.47 11.53 -10.31
CA TYR A 1096 5.74 12.13 -10.73
C TYR A 1096 6.16 11.60 -12.09
N ARG A 1097 6.17 12.49 -13.08
CA ARG A 1097 6.53 12.19 -14.47
C ARG A 1097 7.51 13.22 -15.00
N TRP A 1098 8.35 12.80 -15.95
CA TRP A 1098 9.09 13.76 -16.76
C TRP A 1098 8.16 14.44 -17.77
N ARG A 1099 8.60 15.58 -18.31
CA ARG A 1099 7.78 16.48 -19.14
C ARG A 1099 8.41 16.64 -20.52
N ALA A 1100 7.60 16.62 -21.58
CA ALA A 1100 8.04 16.79 -22.96
C ALA A 1100 7.26 17.91 -23.66
#